data_AF-A0A257S360-F1
#
_entry.id   AF-A0A257S360-F1
#
_cell.length_a   1.000
_cell.length_b   1.000
_cell.length_c   1.000
_cell.angle_alpha   90.00
_cell.angle_beta   90.00
_cell.angle_gamma   90.00
#
_symmetry.space_group_name_H-M   'P 1'
#
loop_
_entity.id
_entity.type
_entity.pdbx_description
1 polymer ?
#
loop_
_entity_poly.entity_id
_entity_poly.type
_entity_poly.pdbx_seq_one_letter_code
_entity_poly.pdbx_strand_id
1 'polypeptide(L)'
;MNAAQLQFPGFATTSGHRQPQVEEPLPADGFPTARTRTCKKAGACRRMRVKQRDLFSAVHPEKVDVTSGIDILEPAQPQRAERNDSDVAPADRDGAIIDPTTTSLPANARTRVAGDVVVCATPPATFAEALELLAASNTLPAARLKDLRRDVAWVEDHRPRNRDGSAAAPLPCDPAALRPILKSLKFDRKKTGPKRLYNIKASLAAIQRKTGWLPPREPRRPITTSAWASLLGMMGDDDLSRPTMRRFAVFCEERNVAPGDVSLEHLDAYHDALAATNAKAPDQTVTTIKSRWNRLCREQESFPGKGLPARRNPNTIRNDANGIPPSFMADLNAYIAKLRNPGPFEKGFRGPAAKSTMRTRGDILALAPHRLVKRGWPAAALTSLAAILTPTAVEAILTDYWEVNCAENGWTLGAEATAQALAAAARQWGKLPAAELEQVLEICREVRAKHRGFTAKKLERLAQFDDPKIERRFLQLPEILWRKALKFTEAGKMKRGADTAKYALALAILFDKPLRVADLAILDLALDFARNTKGKITGVKIANGRASKRAPMVEGALSAQTVRMLETYVTRFRPILLHDESTALFPGQAGGHLDSRSMATQIRALIGRELGVDVNSHLMRSYVGTVILDEDPRAVALAQRVLGHQNAATTLKFYAAQRGRAANRAYAELIERRRRRLRTSLEG
;
A
#
# COMPACT_ATOMS: atom_id res chain seq x y z
N MET A 1 -53.18 -11.25 21.48
CA MET A 1 -53.97 -10.24 20.77
C MET A 1 -53.60 -8.85 21.31
N ASN A 2 -53.20 -7.97 20.40
CA ASN A 2 -53.09 -6.51 20.47
C ASN A 2 -52.20 -5.85 21.55
N ALA A 3 -50.92 -5.67 21.19
CA ALA A 3 -50.07 -4.61 21.70
C ALA A 3 -50.32 -3.32 20.89
N ALA A 4 -50.60 -2.22 21.60
CA ALA A 4 -50.92 -0.92 21.04
C ALA A 4 -49.71 -0.29 20.33
N GLN A 5 -49.95 0.17 19.10
CA GLN A 5 -49.05 0.93 18.25
C GLN A 5 -48.97 2.38 18.72
N LEU A 6 -47.75 2.91 18.86
CA LEU A 6 -47.47 4.34 18.76
C LEU A 6 -46.71 4.57 17.45
N GLN A 7 -47.43 5.10 16.47
CA GLN A 7 -46.91 5.56 15.18
C GLN A 7 -46.41 7.00 15.30
N PHE A 8 -45.21 7.27 14.80
CA PHE A 8 -44.72 8.62 14.46
C PHE A 8 -44.79 8.79 12.94
N PRO A 9 -45.47 9.83 12.41
CA PRO A 9 -45.39 10.20 11.00
C PRO A 9 -44.39 11.36 10.80
N GLY A 10 -43.70 11.36 9.65
CA GLY A 10 -43.02 12.54 9.14
C GLY A 10 -41.72 12.23 8.42
N PHE A 11 -41.76 12.16 7.09
CA PHE A 11 -41.33 13.28 6.23
C PHE A 11 -41.44 12.83 4.76
N ALA A 12 -42.52 13.30 4.13
CA ALA A 12 -42.61 13.42 2.68
C ALA A 12 -42.08 14.79 2.25
N THR A 13 -41.63 14.80 1.00
CA THR A 13 -41.12 15.87 0.15
C THR A 13 -41.97 17.15 0.10
N THR A 14 -41.33 18.32 0.09
CA THR A 14 -41.83 19.51 -0.63
C THR A 14 -40.71 20.42 -1.11
N SER A 15 -40.85 20.78 -2.39
CA SER A 15 -40.29 21.92 -3.12
C SER A 15 -40.80 23.25 -2.56
N GLY A 16 -40.05 24.35 -2.77
CA GLY A 16 -40.56 25.70 -2.51
C GLY A 16 -39.49 26.79 -2.52
N HIS A 17 -39.54 27.64 -3.55
CA HIS A 17 -38.79 28.87 -3.75
C HIS A 17 -38.84 29.87 -2.58
N ARG A 18 -37.75 30.63 -2.39
CA ARG A 18 -37.82 32.04 -1.96
C ARG A 18 -36.68 32.85 -2.58
N GLN A 19 -37.07 33.90 -3.29
CA GLN A 19 -36.23 34.99 -3.78
C GLN A 19 -36.45 36.26 -2.90
N PRO A 20 -35.74 37.38 -3.11
CA PRO A 20 -35.08 38.16 -2.06
C PRO A 20 -35.84 39.45 -1.69
N GLN A 21 -35.41 40.13 -0.62
CA GLN A 21 -35.66 41.56 -0.48
C GLN A 21 -34.40 42.34 -0.10
N VAL A 22 -34.39 43.52 -0.69
CA VAL A 22 -33.38 44.56 -0.86
C VAL A 22 -33.52 45.57 0.26
N GLU A 23 -32.41 46.13 0.72
CA GLU A 23 -32.33 47.54 1.16
C GLU A 23 -30.90 48.05 0.93
N GLU A 24 -30.80 49.21 0.29
CA GLU A 24 -29.66 49.98 -0.21
C GLU A 24 -29.76 51.41 0.42
N PRO A 25 -28.82 52.38 0.27
CA PRO A 25 -27.40 52.39 0.66
C PRO A 25 -26.89 53.74 1.26
N LEU A 26 -25.58 53.78 1.61
CA LEU A 26 -24.63 54.94 1.67
C LEU A 26 -24.77 55.98 2.82
N PRO A 27 -23.70 56.76 3.19
CA PRO A 27 -22.59 57.20 2.34
C PRO A 27 -21.15 57.12 2.89
N ALA A 28 -20.26 57.48 1.96
CA ALA A 28 -18.81 57.57 2.02
C ALA A 28 -18.29 58.73 2.88
N ASP A 29 -17.11 58.53 3.45
CA ASP A 29 -16.03 59.50 3.74
C ASP A 29 -14.84 58.63 4.19
N GLY A 30 -13.59 58.76 3.76
CA GLY A 30 -12.81 59.94 3.45
C GLY A 30 -11.44 59.70 4.13
N PHE A 31 -10.36 59.66 3.35
CA PHE A 31 -8.98 59.46 3.81
C PHE A 31 -8.59 60.39 4.98
N PRO A 32 -7.53 60.04 5.73
CA PRO A 32 -6.42 60.99 5.78
C PRO A 32 -5.06 60.38 5.46
N THR A 33 -4.36 61.13 4.62
CA THR A 33 -2.97 61.06 4.23
C THR A 33 -2.04 61.71 5.28
N ALA A 34 -0.82 61.17 5.36
CA ALA A 34 0.48 61.78 5.67
C ALA A 34 0.60 63.01 6.62
N ARG A 35 1.50 62.93 7.63
CA ARG A 35 2.82 63.63 7.64
C ARG A 35 3.56 63.61 9.00
N THR A 36 4.86 63.29 8.90
CA THR A 36 6.05 63.84 9.60
C THR A 36 6.11 64.04 11.12
N ARG A 37 7.12 63.39 11.73
CA ARG A 37 8.21 63.93 12.60
C ARG A 37 8.92 62.74 13.27
N THR A 38 10.22 62.65 13.54
CA THR A 38 11.46 63.37 13.24
C THR A 38 12.59 62.45 13.70
N CYS A 39 13.67 62.46 12.93
CA CYS A 39 15.02 62.01 13.22
C CYS A 39 15.51 62.17 14.68
N LYS A 40 16.15 61.14 15.24
CA LYS A 40 17.41 61.31 16.00
C LYS A 40 18.38 60.17 15.67
N LYS A 41 19.56 60.60 15.23
CA LYS A 41 20.76 59.82 14.89
C LYS A 41 21.44 59.25 16.15
N ALA A 42 22.22 58.20 15.91
CA ALA A 42 23.63 58.02 16.28
C ALA A 42 23.93 56.72 17.05
N GLY A 43 24.89 55.95 16.53
CA GLY A 43 25.42 54.73 17.15
C GLY A 43 26.06 53.80 16.12
N ALA A 44 27.21 54.22 15.58
CA ALA A 44 27.97 53.49 14.59
C ALA A 44 28.73 52.28 15.18
N CYS A 45 29.04 51.33 14.29
CA CYS A 45 30.16 50.37 14.32
C CYS A 45 30.16 49.26 15.40
N ARG A 46 30.04 47.99 14.96
CA ARG A 46 31.18 47.15 14.53
C ARG A 46 30.70 45.78 14.07
N ARG A 47 31.22 45.33 12.93
CA ARG A 47 31.25 43.92 12.53
C ARG A 47 32.14 43.16 13.51
N MET A 48 31.67 42.03 14.05
CA MET A 48 32.55 40.89 14.37
C MET A 48 31.84 39.57 14.11
N ARG A 49 32.45 38.76 13.25
CA ARG A 49 32.26 37.31 13.18
C ARG A 49 32.93 36.71 14.42
N VAL A 50 32.28 35.79 15.11
CA VAL A 50 32.96 34.79 15.95
C VAL A 50 32.38 33.41 15.64
N LYS A 51 33.27 32.48 15.30
CA LYS A 51 33.03 31.05 15.19
C LYS A 51 33.36 30.40 16.53
N GLN A 52 32.73 29.23 16.73
CA GLN A 52 33.23 28.05 17.44
C GLN A 52 33.20 28.01 18.97
N ARG A 53 32.61 26.89 19.42
CA ARG A 53 33.03 25.99 20.51
C ARG A 53 32.87 26.46 21.95
N ASP A 54 32.41 25.47 22.72
CA ASP A 54 32.44 25.31 24.18
C ASP A 54 31.25 25.85 24.99
N LEU A 55 30.98 25.15 26.10
CA LEU A 55 29.74 25.01 26.89
C LEU A 55 28.88 23.86 26.34
N PHE A 56 29.07 22.58 26.71
CA PHE A 56 29.17 22.03 28.06
C PHE A 56 30.01 20.74 28.06
N SER A 57 31.16 20.80 28.75
CA SER A 57 31.95 19.65 29.22
C SER A 57 32.02 19.77 30.74
N ALA A 58 31.40 18.85 31.48
CA ALA A 58 31.72 18.56 32.88
C ALA A 58 30.86 17.39 33.38
N VAL A 59 31.37 16.15 33.34
CA VAL A 59 31.15 15.13 34.38
C VAL A 59 32.39 14.22 34.40
N HIS A 60 33.07 14.17 35.55
CA HIS A 60 34.21 13.29 35.82
C HIS A 60 33.79 11.82 35.92
N PRO A 61 34.65 10.83 35.58
CA PRO A 61 34.43 9.44 35.91
C PRO A 61 35.06 9.07 37.26
N GLU A 62 34.27 8.46 38.14
CA GLU A 62 34.77 7.71 39.30
C GLU A 62 35.43 6.41 38.83
N LYS A 63 36.58 6.12 39.46
CA LYS A 63 37.29 4.83 39.38
C LYS A 63 36.52 3.80 40.22
N VAL A 64 36.29 2.62 39.66
CA VAL A 64 36.05 1.41 40.46
C VAL A 64 36.99 0.33 39.95
N ASP A 65 37.73 -0.23 40.91
CA ASP A 65 38.78 -1.21 40.73
C ASP A 65 38.23 -2.63 40.53
N VAL A 66 39.08 -3.46 39.94
CA VAL A 66 38.86 -4.83 39.48
C VAL A 66 38.95 -5.81 40.65
N THR A 67 38.06 -6.83 40.73
CA THR A 67 38.38 -8.26 40.95
C THR A 67 37.12 -9.12 41.16
N SER A 68 36.91 -10.10 40.29
CA SER A 68 36.28 -11.45 40.48
C SER A 68 35.76 -11.90 39.10
N GLY A 69 36.36 -12.84 38.38
CA GLY A 69 36.54 -14.25 38.75
C GLY A 69 35.41 -15.06 38.12
N ILE A 70 35.48 -15.35 36.81
CA ILE A 70 34.62 -16.34 36.13
C ILE A 70 35.45 -17.06 35.05
N ASP A 71 35.45 -18.39 35.15
CA ASP A 71 36.20 -19.37 34.37
C ASP A 71 35.91 -19.37 32.87
N ILE A 72 36.97 -19.60 32.09
CA ILE A 72 36.95 -19.79 30.64
C ILE A 72 36.82 -21.30 30.37
N LEU A 73 35.70 -21.70 29.77
CA LEU A 73 35.52 -23.02 29.15
C LEU A 73 35.82 -22.91 27.65
N GLU A 74 36.85 -23.63 27.21
CA GLU A 74 37.25 -23.78 25.81
C GLU A 74 36.19 -24.55 24.97
N PRO A 75 35.89 -24.12 23.73
CA PRO A 75 35.05 -24.90 22.82
C PRO A 75 35.87 -25.89 21.99
N ALA A 76 35.45 -27.16 22.05
CA ALA A 76 35.98 -28.30 21.31
C ALA A 76 35.85 -28.18 19.78
N GLN A 77 36.88 -28.64 19.08
CA GLN A 77 36.98 -28.80 17.62
C GLN A 77 36.15 -30.00 17.12
N PRO A 78 35.41 -29.92 16.01
CA PRO A 78 34.82 -31.09 15.37
C PRO A 78 35.76 -31.71 14.34
N GLN A 79 35.98 -33.02 14.49
CA GLN A 79 36.82 -33.90 13.69
C GLN A 79 36.24 -34.16 12.29
N ARG A 80 37.14 -34.24 11.29
CA ARG A 80 36.90 -34.81 9.95
C ARG A 80 36.78 -36.33 10.05
N ALA A 81 35.81 -36.91 9.36
CA ALA A 81 35.75 -38.35 9.09
C ALA A 81 35.61 -38.58 7.57
N GLU A 82 36.57 -39.34 7.04
CA GLU A 82 36.64 -39.90 5.69
C GLU A 82 35.87 -41.23 5.57
N ARG A 83 35.52 -41.60 4.32
CA ARG A 83 35.28 -42.95 3.73
C ARG A 83 34.16 -42.85 2.67
N ASN A 84 34.09 -43.59 1.57
CA ASN A 84 35.03 -44.36 0.73
C ASN A 84 34.20 -44.75 -0.52
N ASP A 85 34.83 -44.80 -1.69
CA ASP A 85 34.27 -45.29 -2.96
C ASP A 85 34.19 -46.84 -3.04
N SER A 86 33.54 -47.32 -4.10
CA SER A 86 33.42 -48.68 -4.69
C SER A 86 32.01 -49.31 -4.52
N ASP A 87 31.38 -49.99 -5.48
CA ASP A 87 31.60 -50.27 -6.90
C ASP A 87 30.33 -50.97 -7.47
N VAL A 88 30.34 -51.25 -8.78
CA VAL A 88 29.63 -52.36 -9.50
C VAL A 88 28.45 -51.99 -10.42
N ALA A 89 28.71 -52.17 -11.72
CA ALA A 89 27.80 -52.22 -12.87
C ALA A 89 27.09 -53.58 -13.02
N PRO A 90 26.19 -53.73 -14.02
CA PRO A 90 26.54 -54.67 -15.08
C PRO A 90 26.15 -54.19 -16.49
N ALA A 91 26.88 -54.74 -17.47
CA ALA A 91 26.65 -54.65 -18.90
C ALA A 91 25.77 -55.80 -19.39
N ASP A 92 24.97 -55.58 -20.44
CA ASP A 92 24.92 -56.52 -21.56
C ASP A 92 24.53 -55.82 -22.88
N ARG A 93 25.00 -56.42 -23.97
CA ARG A 93 25.03 -55.95 -25.36
C ARG A 93 23.74 -56.35 -26.09
N ASP A 94 23.33 -55.55 -27.08
CA ASP A 94 23.08 -56.03 -28.45
C ASP A 94 22.79 -54.87 -29.41
N GLY A 95 23.38 -54.95 -30.60
CA GLY A 95 23.35 -53.91 -31.62
C GLY A 95 22.15 -54.03 -32.57
N ALA A 96 21.65 -52.88 -33.01
CA ALA A 96 20.91 -52.74 -34.27
C ALA A 96 21.16 -51.34 -34.85
N ILE A 97 21.71 -51.31 -36.06
CA ILE A 97 21.89 -50.13 -36.91
C ILE A 97 20.49 -49.66 -37.36
N ILE A 98 20.06 -48.46 -36.97
CA ILE A 98 18.88 -47.80 -37.55
C ILE A 98 19.12 -46.28 -37.70
N ASP A 99 19.39 -45.90 -38.94
CA ASP A 99 18.99 -44.70 -39.71
C ASP A 99 18.79 -43.33 -38.97
N PRO A 100 19.63 -42.30 -39.22
CA PRO A 100 19.51 -40.99 -38.59
C PRO A 100 18.53 -40.07 -39.36
N THR A 101 17.24 -40.42 -39.39
CA THR A 101 16.25 -39.50 -39.99
C THR A 101 14.91 -39.37 -39.22
N THR A 102 14.82 -39.82 -37.98
CA THR A 102 13.60 -39.64 -37.17
C THR A 102 13.90 -38.88 -35.89
N THR A 103 13.73 -37.56 -35.91
CA THR A 103 13.70 -36.74 -34.69
C THR A 103 12.42 -37.10 -33.91
N SER A 104 12.54 -37.92 -32.87
CA SER A 104 11.44 -38.28 -31.99
C SER A 104 10.94 -37.06 -31.22
N LEU A 105 9.71 -36.62 -31.53
CA LEU A 105 8.96 -35.66 -30.72
C LEU A 105 8.80 -36.19 -29.28
N PRO A 106 8.87 -35.33 -28.24
CA PRO A 106 8.62 -35.76 -26.87
C PRO A 106 7.19 -36.31 -26.71
N ALA A 107 7.06 -37.31 -25.84
CA ALA A 107 5.92 -38.22 -25.67
C ALA A 107 4.62 -37.59 -25.10
N ASN A 108 4.19 -36.45 -25.64
CA ASN A 108 2.89 -35.84 -25.35
C ASN A 108 1.99 -35.95 -26.60
N ALA A 109 1.24 -37.04 -26.64
CA ALA A 109 0.04 -37.33 -27.44
C ALA A 109 -0.36 -36.36 -28.58
N ARG A 110 -0.22 -36.85 -29.84
CA ARG A 110 -0.94 -36.43 -31.06
C ARG A 110 -1.09 -34.91 -31.24
N THR A 111 0.00 -34.21 -31.50
CA THR A 111 -0.05 -32.82 -31.97
C THR A 111 -0.68 -32.76 -33.37
N ARG A 112 -1.80 -32.05 -33.53
CA ARG A 112 -2.35 -31.67 -34.84
C ARG A 112 -2.20 -30.17 -35.03
N VAL A 113 -1.76 -29.74 -36.20
CA VAL A 113 -1.74 -28.33 -36.56
C VAL A 113 -3.11 -27.97 -37.14
N ALA A 114 -3.83 -27.08 -36.47
CA ALA A 114 -5.11 -26.55 -36.95
C ALA A 114 -4.90 -25.08 -37.36
N GLY A 115 -4.60 -24.88 -38.64
CA GLY A 115 -4.17 -23.58 -39.17
C GLY A 115 -2.86 -23.12 -38.51
N ASP A 116 -2.94 -22.07 -37.70
CA ASP A 116 -1.79 -21.41 -37.08
C ASP A 116 -1.53 -21.85 -35.63
N VAL A 117 -2.30 -22.81 -35.11
CA VAL A 117 -2.31 -23.25 -33.71
C VAL A 117 -1.87 -24.71 -33.61
N VAL A 118 -0.97 -24.99 -32.66
CA VAL A 118 -0.57 -26.35 -32.29
C VAL A 118 -1.59 -26.86 -31.27
N VAL A 119 -2.39 -27.84 -31.68
CA VAL A 119 -3.38 -28.48 -30.81
C VAL A 119 -2.70 -29.67 -30.14
N CYS A 120 -2.52 -29.58 -28.82
CA CYS A 120 -2.00 -30.66 -27.97
C CYS A 120 -3.13 -31.18 -27.07
N ALA A 121 -3.11 -32.48 -26.72
CA ALA A 121 -4.06 -33.05 -25.75
C ALA A 121 -3.94 -32.40 -24.36
N THR A 122 -2.75 -31.93 -24.02
CA THR A 122 -2.49 -31.12 -22.82
C THR A 122 -1.61 -29.93 -23.23
N PRO A 123 -1.96 -28.69 -22.86
CA PRO A 123 -1.12 -27.53 -23.12
C PRO A 123 0.26 -27.67 -22.44
N PRO A 124 1.35 -27.16 -23.03
CA PRO A 124 2.70 -27.27 -22.47
C PRO A 124 2.79 -26.60 -21.10
N ALA A 125 3.42 -27.23 -20.11
CA ALA A 125 3.48 -26.67 -18.76
C ALA A 125 4.35 -25.40 -18.70
N THR A 126 5.38 -25.34 -19.54
CA THR A 126 6.41 -24.29 -19.52
C THR A 126 6.58 -23.59 -20.86
N PHE A 127 7.07 -22.34 -20.83
CA PHE A 127 7.40 -21.61 -22.06
C PHE A 127 8.53 -22.25 -22.85
N ALA A 128 9.42 -23.00 -22.20
CA ALA A 128 10.46 -23.77 -22.87
C ALA A 128 9.84 -24.89 -23.73
N GLU A 129 8.98 -25.73 -23.15
CA GLU A 129 8.23 -26.76 -23.88
C GLU A 129 7.38 -26.15 -25.00
N ALA A 130 6.71 -25.04 -24.73
CA ALA A 130 5.91 -24.33 -25.73
C ALA A 130 6.73 -23.85 -26.93
N LEU A 131 7.95 -23.36 -26.70
CA LEU A 131 8.86 -22.91 -27.75
C LEU A 131 9.41 -24.07 -28.57
N GLU A 132 9.69 -25.22 -27.94
CA GLU A 132 10.11 -26.43 -28.65
C GLU A 132 8.98 -27.02 -29.50
N LEU A 133 7.75 -27.03 -28.98
CA LEU A 133 6.57 -27.41 -29.76
C LEU A 133 6.37 -26.50 -30.98
N LEU A 134 6.52 -25.18 -30.80
CA LEU A 134 6.42 -24.23 -31.90
C LEU A 134 7.54 -24.40 -32.93
N ALA A 135 8.76 -24.68 -32.48
CA ALA A 135 9.90 -24.99 -33.34
C ALA A 135 9.64 -26.23 -34.19
N ALA A 136 9.18 -27.32 -33.56
CA ALA A 136 8.90 -28.58 -34.25
C ALA A 136 7.69 -28.49 -35.20
N SER A 137 6.71 -27.63 -34.91
CA SER A 137 5.50 -27.47 -35.73
C SER A 137 5.70 -26.69 -37.03
N ASN A 138 6.81 -25.95 -37.19
CA ASN A 138 7.05 -25.01 -38.30
C ASN A 138 5.91 -23.98 -38.55
N THR A 139 5.07 -23.71 -37.55
CA THR A 139 3.94 -22.75 -37.64
C THR A 139 4.37 -21.28 -37.59
N LEU A 140 5.68 -21.00 -37.47
CA LEU A 140 6.23 -19.66 -37.31
C LEU A 140 7.57 -19.52 -38.06
N PRO A 141 7.85 -18.35 -38.68
CA PRO A 141 9.17 -18.08 -39.25
C PRO A 141 10.27 -18.14 -38.18
N ALA A 142 11.45 -18.64 -38.55
CA ALA A 142 12.60 -18.77 -37.64
C ALA A 142 12.99 -17.44 -36.96
N ALA A 143 12.91 -16.32 -37.68
CA ALA A 143 13.14 -14.99 -37.13
C ALA A 143 12.15 -14.64 -36.00
N ARG A 144 10.87 -15.00 -36.16
CA ARG A 144 9.84 -14.76 -35.13
C ARG A 144 10.06 -15.65 -33.93
N LEU A 145 10.43 -16.92 -34.13
CA LEU A 145 10.76 -17.84 -33.04
C LEU A 145 11.97 -17.35 -32.22
N LYS A 146 13.00 -16.81 -32.88
CA LYS A 146 14.16 -16.19 -32.23
C LYS A 146 13.77 -14.99 -31.34
N ASP A 147 12.88 -14.14 -31.83
CA ASP A 147 12.36 -13.01 -31.04
C ASP A 147 11.58 -13.48 -29.81
N LEU A 148 10.75 -14.52 -29.96
CA LEU A 148 9.98 -15.11 -28.85
C LEU A 148 10.91 -15.73 -27.79
N ARG A 149 11.93 -16.50 -28.21
CA ARG A 149 12.96 -17.05 -27.32
C ARG A 149 13.68 -15.96 -26.52
N ARG A 150 14.10 -14.87 -27.19
CA ARG A 150 14.74 -13.72 -26.53
C ARG A 150 13.83 -13.05 -25.49
N ASP A 151 12.55 -12.91 -25.80
CA ASP A 151 11.60 -12.27 -24.89
C ASP A 151 11.27 -13.15 -23.67
N VAL A 152 11.24 -14.48 -23.83
CA VAL A 152 11.11 -15.45 -22.73
C VAL A 152 12.36 -15.42 -21.84
N ALA A 153 13.55 -15.53 -22.42
CA ALA A 153 14.83 -15.49 -21.70
C ALA A 153 14.96 -14.20 -20.86
N TRP A 154 14.56 -13.06 -21.42
CA TRP A 154 14.56 -11.80 -20.68
C TRP A 154 13.71 -11.87 -19.40
N VAL A 155 12.55 -12.53 -19.43
CA VAL A 155 11.68 -12.68 -18.25
C VAL A 155 12.32 -13.60 -17.22
N GLU A 156 13.00 -14.65 -17.66
CA GLU A 156 13.72 -15.57 -16.79
C GLU A 156 14.92 -14.93 -16.09
N ASP A 157 15.62 -14.02 -16.78
CA ASP A 157 16.74 -13.25 -16.21
C ASP A 157 16.30 -12.19 -15.20
N HIS A 158 15.09 -11.63 -15.38
CA HIS A 158 14.62 -10.47 -14.61
C HIS A 158 13.59 -10.81 -13.53
N ARG A 159 13.19 -12.07 -13.40
CA ARG A 159 12.32 -12.52 -12.30
C ARG A 159 13.14 -12.67 -11.01
N PRO A 160 12.51 -12.50 -9.83
CA PRO A 160 13.18 -12.74 -8.56
C PRO A 160 13.67 -14.19 -8.48
N ARG A 161 14.90 -14.40 -7.99
CA ARG A 161 15.38 -15.72 -7.62
C ARG A 161 14.66 -16.23 -6.37
N ASN A 162 14.76 -17.53 -6.11
CA ASN A 162 14.30 -18.10 -4.85
C ASN A 162 15.05 -17.46 -3.66
N ARG A 163 14.47 -17.58 -2.46
CA ARG A 163 14.96 -16.88 -1.26
C ARG A 163 16.36 -17.32 -0.82
N ASP A 164 16.76 -18.52 -1.24
CA ASP A 164 18.07 -19.16 -1.09
C ASP A 164 19.07 -18.80 -2.21
N GLY A 165 18.65 -18.05 -3.23
CA GLY A 165 19.47 -17.66 -4.38
C GLY A 165 19.49 -18.67 -5.53
N SER A 166 18.75 -19.80 -5.43
CA SER A 166 18.66 -20.81 -6.48
C SER A 166 17.88 -20.32 -7.71
N ALA A 167 18.08 -21.00 -8.84
CA ALA A 167 17.35 -20.73 -10.07
C ALA A 167 15.85 -20.98 -9.85
N ALA A 168 15.01 -20.01 -10.23
CA ALA A 168 13.57 -20.17 -10.15
C ALA A 168 13.11 -21.33 -11.07
N ALA A 169 12.04 -22.03 -10.67
CA ALA A 169 11.41 -23.08 -11.49
C ALA A 169 11.13 -22.58 -12.93
N PRO A 170 11.09 -23.45 -13.95
CA PRO A 170 10.84 -23.05 -15.34
C PRO A 170 9.64 -22.10 -15.49
N LEU A 171 9.69 -21.15 -16.43
CA LEU A 171 8.63 -20.16 -16.59
C LEU A 171 7.29 -20.84 -17.01
N PRO A 172 6.23 -20.78 -16.19
CA PRO A 172 4.99 -21.50 -16.45
C PRO A 172 4.17 -20.83 -17.56
N CYS A 173 3.52 -21.63 -18.41
CA CYS A 173 2.59 -21.13 -19.42
C CYS A 173 1.17 -20.86 -18.90
N ASP A 174 0.80 -21.40 -17.72
CA ASP A 174 -0.48 -21.09 -17.08
C ASP A 174 -0.60 -19.58 -16.76
N PRO A 175 -1.64 -18.88 -17.26
CA PRO A 175 -1.89 -17.48 -16.93
C PRO A 175 -1.98 -17.20 -15.42
N ALA A 176 -2.52 -18.12 -14.61
CA ALA A 176 -2.65 -17.92 -13.17
C ALA A 176 -1.30 -17.95 -12.46
N ALA A 177 -0.45 -18.93 -12.76
CA ALA A 177 0.93 -19.01 -12.27
C ALA A 177 1.83 -17.89 -12.83
N LEU A 178 1.63 -17.45 -14.08
CA LEU A 178 2.44 -16.42 -14.74
C LEU A 178 2.15 -15.00 -14.20
N ARG A 179 0.89 -14.70 -13.86
CA ARG A 179 0.46 -13.38 -13.36
C ARG A 179 1.31 -12.82 -12.20
N PRO A 180 1.58 -13.54 -11.09
CA PRO A 180 2.42 -13.04 -10.01
C PRO A 180 3.87 -12.78 -10.45
N ILE A 181 4.42 -13.62 -11.35
CA ILE A 181 5.76 -13.44 -11.92
C ILE A 181 5.81 -12.11 -12.69
N LEU A 182 4.88 -11.89 -13.63
CA LEU A 182 4.80 -10.64 -14.40
C LEU A 182 4.58 -9.39 -13.54
N LYS A 183 3.95 -9.54 -12.37
CA LYS A 183 3.75 -8.46 -11.41
C LYS A 183 5.01 -8.15 -10.61
N SER A 184 5.87 -9.14 -10.39
CA SER A 184 7.12 -9.02 -9.63
C SER A 184 8.27 -8.41 -10.43
N LEU A 185 8.21 -8.46 -11.77
CA LEU A 185 9.25 -7.94 -12.66
C LEU A 185 9.54 -6.45 -12.37
N LYS A 186 10.77 -6.17 -11.94
CA LYS A 186 11.28 -4.81 -11.74
C LYS A 186 11.72 -4.25 -13.09
N PHE A 187 10.88 -3.40 -13.69
CA PHE A 187 11.16 -2.81 -14.99
C PHE A 187 11.77 -1.42 -14.87
N ASP A 188 13.05 -1.27 -15.22
CA ASP A 188 13.68 0.04 -15.37
C ASP A 188 13.24 0.67 -16.71
N ARG A 189 12.27 1.59 -16.62
CA ARG A 189 11.73 2.30 -17.79
C ARG A 189 12.76 3.18 -18.49
N LYS A 190 13.85 3.58 -17.82
CA LYS A 190 14.87 4.46 -18.39
C LYS A 190 15.87 3.72 -19.27
N LYS A 191 16.19 2.46 -18.96
CA LYS A 191 17.17 1.65 -19.73
C LYS A 191 16.56 0.96 -20.94
N THR A 192 15.32 0.49 -20.83
CA THR A 192 14.73 -0.48 -21.78
C THR A 192 13.65 0.11 -22.71
N GLY A 193 13.33 1.39 -22.55
CA GLY A 193 12.27 2.07 -23.30
C GLY A 193 10.84 1.66 -22.89
N PRO A 194 9.83 2.52 -23.10
CA PRO A 194 8.48 2.31 -22.57
C PRO A 194 7.71 1.15 -23.21
N LYS A 195 8.09 0.70 -24.42
CA LYS A 195 7.37 -0.32 -25.21
C LYS A 195 7.88 -1.76 -24.99
N ARG A 196 9.09 -1.96 -24.46
CA ARG A 196 9.71 -3.31 -24.37
C ARG A 196 8.87 -4.29 -23.53
N LEU A 197 8.40 -3.86 -22.36
CA LEU A 197 7.55 -4.70 -21.50
C LEU A 197 6.21 -5.05 -22.16
N TYR A 198 5.65 -4.14 -22.95
CA TYR A 198 4.43 -4.39 -23.71
C TYR A 198 4.67 -5.47 -24.77
N ASN A 199 5.78 -5.37 -25.51
CA ASN A 199 6.16 -6.34 -26.53
C ASN A 199 6.39 -7.72 -25.92
N ILE A 200 7.11 -7.82 -24.81
CA ILE A 200 7.34 -9.09 -24.10
C ILE A 200 6.00 -9.74 -23.70
N LYS A 201 5.08 -8.98 -23.10
CA LYS A 201 3.75 -9.50 -22.76
C LYS A 201 2.96 -9.96 -23.98
N ALA A 202 3.11 -9.26 -25.11
CA ALA A 202 2.49 -9.66 -26.36
C ALA A 202 3.12 -10.95 -26.91
N SER A 203 4.44 -11.12 -26.81
CA SER A 203 5.18 -12.33 -27.18
C SER A 203 4.75 -13.53 -26.34
N LEU A 204 4.70 -13.39 -25.01
CA LEU A 204 4.22 -14.47 -24.12
C LEU A 204 2.78 -14.88 -24.45
N ALA A 205 1.89 -13.89 -24.62
CA ALA A 205 0.50 -14.16 -25.00
C ALA A 205 0.36 -14.77 -26.40
N ALA A 206 1.31 -14.50 -27.32
CA ALA A 206 1.31 -15.14 -28.63
C ALA A 206 1.66 -16.63 -28.54
N ILE A 207 2.69 -16.97 -27.75
CA ILE A 207 3.08 -18.37 -27.48
C ILE A 207 1.91 -19.13 -26.85
N GLN A 208 1.32 -18.59 -25.78
CA GLN A 208 0.21 -19.25 -25.09
C GLN A 208 -1.03 -19.44 -25.98
N ARG A 209 -1.32 -18.51 -26.90
CA ARG A 209 -2.43 -18.70 -27.87
C ARG A 209 -2.13 -19.82 -28.87
N LYS A 210 -0.92 -19.85 -29.42
CA LYS A 210 -0.51 -20.87 -30.40
C LYS A 210 -0.35 -22.27 -29.77
N THR A 211 -0.31 -22.36 -28.44
CA THR A 211 -0.17 -23.62 -27.69
C THR A 211 -1.38 -23.96 -26.82
N GLY A 212 -2.51 -23.25 -27.00
CA GLY A 212 -3.80 -23.62 -26.41
C GLY A 212 -4.08 -23.12 -24.98
N TRP A 213 -3.20 -22.33 -24.36
CA TRP A 213 -3.42 -21.75 -23.03
C TRP A 213 -4.30 -20.52 -23.00
N LEU A 214 -4.28 -19.73 -24.08
CA LEU A 214 -5.09 -18.51 -24.18
C LEU A 214 -6.11 -18.67 -25.29
N PRO A 215 -7.34 -18.13 -25.10
CA PRO A 215 -8.32 -18.11 -26.17
C PRO A 215 -7.79 -17.32 -27.37
N PRO A 216 -8.26 -17.64 -28.59
CA PRO A 216 -7.95 -16.88 -29.79
C PRO A 216 -8.19 -15.39 -29.59
N ARG A 217 -7.41 -14.56 -30.28
CA ARG A 217 -7.62 -13.12 -30.21
C ARG A 217 -8.84 -12.77 -31.06
N GLU A 218 -9.98 -12.59 -30.42
CA GLU A 218 -11.17 -12.12 -31.12
C GLU A 218 -10.98 -10.68 -31.60
N PRO A 219 -11.42 -10.36 -32.83
CA PRO A 219 -11.41 -9.00 -33.33
C PRO A 219 -12.27 -8.10 -32.43
N ARG A 220 -11.86 -6.84 -32.25
CA ARG A 220 -12.67 -5.89 -31.48
C ARG A 220 -13.96 -5.62 -32.24
N ARG A 221 -15.06 -6.21 -31.78
CA ARG A 221 -16.37 -5.92 -32.34
C ARG A 221 -16.83 -4.52 -31.89
N PRO A 222 -17.46 -3.74 -32.78
CA PRO A 222 -18.22 -2.57 -32.34
C PRO A 222 -19.41 -3.05 -31.50
N ILE A 223 -19.86 -2.21 -30.57
CA ILE A 223 -21.12 -2.48 -29.88
C ILE A 223 -22.24 -2.25 -30.89
N THR A 224 -23.09 -3.25 -31.05
CA THR A 224 -24.13 -3.28 -32.09
C THR A 224 -25.50 -2.89 -31.54
N THR A 225 -25.72 -3.10 -30.25
CA THR A 225 -27.01 -2.85 -29.59
C THR A 225 -27.11 -1.41 -29.12
N SER A 226 -28.23 -0.75 -29.44
CA SER A 226 -28.53 0.62 -29.02
C SER A 226 -28.49 0.81 -27.50
N ALA A 227 -28.94 -0.20 -26.73
CA ALA A 227 -28.95 -0.15 -25.26
C ALA A 227 -27.54 0.02 -24.64
N TRP A 228 -26.55 -0.75 -25.12
CA TRP A 228 -25.16 -0.65 -24.63
C TRP A 228 -24.45 0.59 -25.16
N ALA A 229 -24.75 1.01 -26.39
CA ALA A 229 -24.23 2.25 -26.96
C ALA A 229 -24.71 3.48 -26.18
N SER A 230 -26.01 3.55 -25.85
CA SER A 230 -26.58 4.61 -25.02
C SER A 230 -25.97 4.66 -23.62
N LEU A 231 -25.78 3.50 -22.97
CA LEU A 231 -25.13 3.42 -21.65
C LEU A 231 -23.70 3.99 -21.68
N LEU A 232 -22.91 3.63 -22.69
CA LEU A 232 -21.56 4.18 -22.83
C LEU A 232 -21.55 5.64 -23.28
N GLY A 233 -22.62 6.13 -23.90
CA GLY A 233 -22.84 7.54 -24.24
C GLY A 233 -23.10 8.42 -23.02
N MET A 234 -23.70 7.87 -21.95
CA MET A 234 -23.87 8.57 -20.67
C MET A 234 -22.53 8.85 -19.96
N MET A 235 -21.44 8.21 -20.38
CA MET A 235 -20.11 8.42 -19.81
C MET A 235 -19.36 9.48 -20.61
N GLY A 236 -18.91 10.56 -19.95
CA GLY A 236 -18.07 11.58 -20.57
C GLY A 236 -16.79 11.01 -21.20
N ASP A 237 -16.26 11.68 -22.22
CA ASP A 237 -15.02 11.26 -22.91
C ASP A 237 -13.79 11.26 -21.99
N ASP A 238 -13.84 12.02 -20.90
CA ASP A 238 -12.80 12.11 -19.86
C ASP A 238 -12.92 11.02 -18.77
N ASP A 239 -13.98 10.21 -18.80
CA ASP A 239 -14.15 9.10 -17.87
C ASP A 239 -13.19 7.95 -18.17
N LEU A 240 -12.12 7.88 -17.36
CA LEU A 240 -11.07 6.86 -17.45
C LEU A 240 -11.58 5.41 -17.31
N SER A 241 -12.80 5.20 -16.79
CA SER A 241 -13.40 3.88 -16.69
C SER A 241 -14.15 3.44 -17.95
N ARG A 242 -14.46 4.36 -18.87
CA ARG A 242 -15.22 4.10 -20.10
C ARG A 242 -14.60 3.00 -20.99
N PRO A 243 -13.27 2.95 -21.22
CA PRO A 243 -12.67 1.87 -22.00
C PRO A 243 -12.82 0.49 -21.35
N THR A 244 -12.81 0.45 -20.02
CA THR A 244 -13.01 -0.79 -19.25
C THR A 244 -14.48 -1.22 -19.30
N MET A 245 -15.40 -0.27 -19.14
CA MET A 245 -16.84 -0.51 -19.26
C MET A 245 -17.22 -1.02 -20.66
N ARG A 246 -16.63 -0.43 -21.71
CA ARG A 246 -16.82 -0.88 -23.10
C ARG A 246 -16.43 -2.34 -23.31
N ARG A 247 -15.35 -2.82 -22.68
CA ARG A 247 -14.96 -4.24 -22.78
C ARG A 247 -15.92 -5.17 -22.08
N PHE A 248 -16.51 -4.73 -20.97
CA PHE A 248 -17.54 -5.49 -20.27
C PHE A 248 -18.85 -5.51 -21.07
N ALA A 249 -19.24 -4.38 -21.65
CA ALA A 249 -20.41 -4.28 -22.53
C ALA A 249 -20.32 -5.25 -23.72
N VAL A 250 -19.17 -5.28 -24.41
CA VAL A 250 -18.93 -6.24 -25.51
C VAL A 250 -19.05 -7.70 -25.03
N PHE A 251 -18.49 -8.02 -23.86
CA PHE A 251 -18.56 -9.37 -23.28
C PHE A 251 -20.01 -9.79 -22.94
N CYS A 252 -20.83 -8.86 -22.44
CA CYS A 252 -22.24 -9.08 -22.16
C CYS A 252 -23.05 -9.24 -23.45
N GLU A 253 -22.79 -8.40 -24.46
CA GLU A 253 -23.46 -8.45 -25.77
C GLU A 253 -23.22 -9.78 -26.49
N GLU A 254 -21.98 -10.31 -26.46
CA GLU A 254 -21.65 -11.64 -26.98
C GLU A 254 -22.42 -12.78 -26.30
N ARG A 255 -22.97 -12.54 -25.10
CA ARG A 255 -23.78 -13.48 -24.32
C ARG A 255 -25.27 -13.13 -24.34
N ASN A 256 -25.67 -12.19 -25.21
CA ASN A 256 -27.04 -11.68 -25.31
C ASN A 256 -27.59 -11.13 -23.99
N VAL A 257 -26.73 -10.49 -23.18
CA VAL A 257 -27.10 -9.90 -21.89
C VAL A 257 -27.33 -8.40 -22.08
N ALA A 258 -28.57 -7.96 -21.90
CA ALA A 258 -28.92 -6.54 -21.93
C ALA A 258 -28.46 -5.83 -20.64
N PRO A 259 -28.26 -4.50 -20.65
CA PRO A 259 -27.86 -3.76 -19.45
C PRO A 259 -28.76 -3.96 -18.23
N GLY A 260 -30.07 -4.17 -18.44
CA GLY A 260 -31.05 -4.41 -17.38
C GLY A 260 -30.93 -5.77 -16.69
N ASP A 261 -30.35 -6.75 -17.38
CA ASP A 261 -30.24 -8.15 -16.92
C ASP A 261 -28.89 -8.46 -16.29
N VAL A 262 -27.98 -7.47 -16.25
CA VAL A 262 -26.67 -7.62 -15.64
C VAL A 262 -26.82 -7.96 -14.15
N SER A 263 -26.19 -9.06 -13.76
CA SER A 263 -26.19 -9.61 -12.40
C SER A 263 -24.75 -9.84 -11.91
N LEU A 264 -24.59 -10.29 -10.67
CA LEU A 264 -23.27 -10.68 -10.15
C LEU A 264 -22.65 -11.84 -10.92
N GLU A 265 -23.47 -12.79 -11.39
CA GLU A 265 -23.01 -13.94 -12.16
C GLU A 265 -22.29 -13.51 -13.44
N HIS A 266 -22.78 -12.46 -14.10
CA HIS A 266 -22.15 -11.90 -15.28
C HIS A 266 -20.81 -11.22 -14.97
N LEU A 267 -20.68 -10.57 -13.81
CA LEU A 267 -19.40 -10.03 -13.34
C LEU A 267 -18.42 -11.14 -12.98
N ASP A 268 -18.89 -12.27 -12.43
CA ASP A 268 -18.08 -13.43 -12.09
C ASP A 268 -17.63 -14.17 -13.37
N ALA A 269 -18.52 -14.37 -14.33
CA ALA A 269 -18.17 -14.90 -15.66
C ALA A 269 -17.14 -14.00 -16.37
N TYR A 270 -17.29 -12.67 -16.27
CA TYR A 270 -16.30 -11.75 -16.82
C TYR A 270 -14.97 -11.80 -16.08
N HIS A 271 -15.01 -11.95 -14.76
CA HIS A 271 -13.81 -12.18 -13.96
C HIS A 271 -13.07 -13.43 -14.43
N ASP A 272 -13.77 -14.53 -14.63
CA ASP A 272 -13.17 -15.80 -15.00
C ASP A 272 -12.61 -15.75 -16.42
N ALA A 273 -13.31 -15.10 -17.35
CA ALA A 273 -12.80 -14.80 -18.68
C ALA A 273 -11.52 -13.93 -18.62
N LEU A 274 -11.44 -12.95 -17.73
CA LEU A 274 -10.21 -12.17 -17.51
C LEU A 274 -9.11 -13.01 -16.87
N ALA A 275 -9.45 -13.88 -15.90
CA ALA A 275 -8.51 -14.73 -15.18
C ALA A 275 -7.89 -15.82 -16.06
N ALA A 276 -8.63 -16.28 -17.07
CA ALA A 276 -8.16 -17.15 -18.16
C ALA A 276 -7.21 -16.44 -19.14
N THR A 277 -6.90 -15.15 -18.91
CA THR A 277 -5.93 -14.38 -19.70
C THR A 277 -4.79 -13.82 -18.85
N ASN A 278 -3.79 -13.22 -19.50
CA ASN A 278 -2.72 -12.47 -18.82
C ASN A 278 -3.17 -11.09 -18.30
N ALA A 279 -4.46 -10.89 -18.00
CA ALA A 279 -4.96 -9.65 -17.44
C ALA A 279 -4.25 -9.33 -16.11
N LYS A 280 -3.79 -8.09 -15.95
CA LYS A 280 -2.93 -7.70 -14.81
C LYS A 280 -3.63 -7.83 -13.45
N ALA A 281 -4.92 -7.53 -13.39
CA ALA A 281 -5.69 -7.53 -12.15
C ALA A 281 -7.19 -7.73 -12.45
N PRO A 282 -7.64 -8.97 -12.72
CA PRO A 282 -9.04 -9.30 -12.96
C PRO A 282 -9.97 -8.75 -11.85
N ASP A 283 -9.62 -9.02 -10.58
CA ASP A 283 -10.38 -8.54 -9.41
C ASP A 283 -10.59 -7.03 -9.40
N GLN A 284 -9.52 -6.28 -9.60
CA GLN A 284 -9.57 -4.81 -9.59
C GLN A 284 -10.39 -4.28 -10.77
N THR A 285 -10.32 -4.96 -11.92
CA THR A 285 -11.06 -4.59 -13.13
C THR A 285 -12.56 -4.72 -12.88
N VAL A 286 -13.00 -5.88 -12.38
CA VAL A 286 -14.40 -6.17 -12.03
C VAL A 286 -14.89 -5.26 -10.90
N THR A 287 -14.05 -5.00 -9.89
CA THR A 287 -14.36 -4.04 -8.82
C THR A 287 -14.57 -2.62 -9.36
N THR A 288 -13.76 -2.21 -10.33
CA THR A 288 -13.87 -0.89 -10.97
C THR A 288 -15.15 -0.79 -11.80
N ILE A 289 -15.45 -1.82 -12.61
CA ILE A 289 -16.70 -1.92 -13.39
C ILE A 289 -17.89 -1.78 -12.46
N LYS A 290 -17.97 -2.63 -11.43
CA LYS A 290 -19.09 -2.62 -10.49
C LYS A 290 -19.23 -1.28 -9.76
N SER A 291 -18.12 -0.70 -9.29
CA SER A 291 -18.15 0.58 -8.58
C SER A 291 -18.68 1.69 -9.48
N ARG A 292 -18.27 1.70 -10.76
CA ARG A 292 -18.78 2.68 -11.72
C ARG A 292 -20.24 2.39 -12.09
N TRP A 293 -20.61 1.14 -12.31
CA TRP A 293 -21.98 0.71 -12.57
C TRP A 293 -22.94 1.21 -11.49
N ASN A 294 -22.67 0.87 -10.22
CA ASN A 294 -23.49 1.31 -9.09
C ASN A 294 -23.47 2.82 -8.90
N ARG A 295 -22.44 3.53 -9.38
CA ARG A 295 -22.39 4.99 -9.36
C ARG A 295 -23.32 5.57 -10.42
N LEU A 296 -23.31 5.01 -11.64
CA LEU A 296 -24.26 5.40 -12.70
C LEU A 296 -25.71 5.13 -12.27
N CYS A 297 -26.01 4.00 -11.62
CA CYS A 297 -27.34 3.75 -11.03
C CYS A 297 -27.82 4.82 -10.03
N ARG A 298 -26.89 5.53 -9.36
CA ARG A 298 -27.23 6.59 -8.38
C ARG A 298 -27.28 7.98 -9.00
N GLU A 299 -26.42 8.23 -10.00
CA GLU A 299 -26.25 9.55 -10.62
C GLU A 299 -27.19 9.78 -11.79
N GLN A 300 -27.70 8.72 -12.43
CA GLN A 300 -28.49 8.80 -13.66
C GLN A 300 -29.79 8.02 -13.47
N GLU A 301 -30.91 8.74 -13.42
CA GLU A 301 -32.24 8.15 -13.24
C GLU A 301 -32.67 7.29 -14.44
N SER A 302 -32.22 7.65 -15.65
CA SER A 302 -32.45 6.90 -16.90
C SER A 302 -31.54 5.68 -17.07
N PHE A 303 -30.74 5.31 -16.06
CA PHE A 303 -29.81 4.19 -16.16
C PHE A 303 -30.57 2.85 -16.21
N PRO A 304 -30.39 2.02 -17.25
CA PRO A 304 -31.22 0.82 -17.46
C PRO A 304 -30.88 -0.34 -16.51
N GLY A 305 -29.75 -0.28 -15.81
CA GLY A 305 -29.24 -1.38 -14.98
C GLY A 305 -29.61 -1.26 -13.50
N LYS A 306 -29.69 -2.40 -12.82
CA LYS A 306 -29.93 -2.46 -11.36
C LYS A 306 -28.61 -2.36 -10.58
N GLY A 307 -28.70 -1.84 -9.34
CA GLY A 307 -27.55 -1.76 -8.44
C GLY A 307 -27.03 -3.15 -8.05
N LEU A 308 -25.75 -3.40 -8.29
CA LEU A 308 -25.13 -4.70 -8.05
C LEU A 308 -24.67 -4.86 -6.59
N PRO A 309 -25.05 -5.94 -5.90
CA PRO A 309 -24.69 -6.17 -4.49
C PRO A 309 -23.17 -6.41 -4.29
N ALA A 310 -22.68 -6.34 -3.05
CA ALA A 310 -21.27 -6.62 -2.69
C ALA A 310 -20.74 -7.91 -3.35
N ARG A 311 -19.61 -7.87 -4.10
CA ARG A 311 -18.98 -9.08 -4.66
C ARG A 311 -18.30 -9.82 -3.51
N ARG A 312 -18.41 -11.15 -3.46
CA ARG A 312 -17.85 -11.99 -2.41
C ARG A 312 -16.33 -11.76 -2.34
N ASN A 313 -15.85 -11.21 -1.22
CA ASN A 313 -14.41 -11.27 -0.92
C ASN A 313 -14.19 -12.58 -0.16
N PRO A 314 -13.41 -13.53 -0.69
CA PRO A 314 -13.18 -14.80 0.01
C PRO A 314 -12.50 -14.61 1.38
N ASN A 315 -11.82 -13.46 1.60
CA ASN A 315 -11.23 -13.08 2.88
C ASN A 315 -12.14 -12.19 3.75
N THR A 316 -13.31 -11.79 3.26
CA THR A 316 -14.34 -11.13 4.06
C THR A 316 -15.46 -12.12 4.22
N ILE A 317 -15.30 -13.00 5.22
CA ILE A 317 -16.39 -13.85 5.66
C ILE A 317 -17.52 -12.91 6.05
N ARG A 318 -18.66 -12.99 5.35
CA ARG A 318 -19.82 -12.15 5.61
C ARG A 318 -20.95 -13.03 6.13
N ASN A 319 -21.44 -12.63 7.30
CA ASN A 319 -22.75 -12.69 7.97
C ASN A 319 -23.85 -13.69 7.61
N ASP A 320 -23.81 -14.47 6.53
CA ASP A 320 -24.94 -15.30 6.11
C ASP A 320 -24.56 -16.74 5.73
N ALA A 321 -23.31 -17.01 5.36
CA ALA A 321 -22.95 -18.33 4.82
C ALA A 321 -22.74 -19.45 5.85
N ASN A 322 -22.64 -19.15 7.16
CA ASN A 322 -22.25 -20.15 8.18
C ASN A 322 -23.34 -20.46 9.23
N GLY A 323 -24.58 -19.99 9.04
CA GLY A 323 -25.65 -20.24 10.03
C GLY A 323 -25.48 -19.49 11.37
N ILE A 324 -24.72 -18.39 11.38
CA ILE A 324 -24.58 -17.54 12.58
C ILE A 324 -25.92 -16.81 12.82
N PRO A 325 -26.50 -16.90 14.03
CA PRO A 325 -27.75 -16.22 14.36
C PRO A 325 -27.71 -14.70 14.12
N PRO A 326 -28.77 -14.10 13.54
CA PRO A 326 -28.88 -12.64 13.38
C PRO A 326 -28.74 -11.87 14.71
N SER A 327 -29.09 -12.51 15.83
CA SER A 327 -28.93 -11.98 17.18
C SER A 327 -27.49 -11.59 17.51
N PHE A 328 -26.50 -12.35 17.02
CA PHE A 328 -25.08 -12.03 17.24
C PHE A 328 -24.72 -10.69 16.61
N MET A 329 -25.13 -10.47 15.36
CA MET A 329 -24.83 -9.22 14.65
C MET A 329 -25.55 -8.02 15.28
N ALA A 330 -26.76 -8.23 15.81
CA ALA A 330 -27.47 -7.20 16.56
C ALA A 330 -26.72 -6.81 17.84
N ASP A 331 -26.23 -7.78 18.61
CA ASP A 331 -25.46 -7.55 19.84
C ASP A 331 -24.10 -6.88 19.55
N LEU A 332 -23.39 -7.32 18.51
CA LEU A 332 -22.17 -6.66 18.04
C LEU A 332 -22.42 -5.21 17.65
N ASN A 333 -23.48 -4.92 16.89
CA ASN A 333 -23.82 -3.56 16.50
C ASN A 333 -24.17 -2.68 17.72
N ALA A 334 -24.83 -3.24 18.74
CA ALA A 334 -25.09 -2.54 19.99
C ALA A 334 -23.80 -2.19 20.74
N TYR A 335 -22.84 -3.11 20.83
CA TYR A 335 -21.52 -2.84 21.40
C TYR A 335 -20.77 -1.75 20.62
N ILE A 336 -20.77 -1.79 19.29
CA ILE A 336 -20.12 -0.75 18.46
C ILE A 336 -20.80 0.61 18.64
N ALA A 337 -22.13 0.67 18.73
CA ALA A 337 -22.86 1.89 19.04
C ALA A 337 -22.47 2.44 20.42
N LYS A 338 -22.26 1.55 21.40
CA LYS A 338 -21.79 1.93 22.73
C LYS A 338 -20.37 2.49 22.73
N LEU A 339 -19.45 1.90 21.96
CA LEU A 339 -18.11 2.46 21.78
C LEU A 339 -18.11 3.88 21.21
N ARG A 340 -19.10 4.21 20.37
CA ARG A 340 -19.25 5.55 19.79
C ARG A 340 -19.67 6.59 20.82
N ASN A 341 -20.57 6.23 21.73
CA ASN A 341 -21.14 7.13 22.72
C ASN A 341 -21.32 6.45 24.08
N PRO A 342 -20.23 6.20 24.82
CA PRO A 342 -20.32 5.64 26.16
C PRO A 342 -20.83 6.69 27.15
N GLY A 343 -21.53 6.24 28.19
CA GLY A 343 -21.94 7.11 29.29
C GLY A 343 -20.72 7.63 30.09
N PRO A 344 -20.84 8.79 30.77
CA PRO A 344 -19.72 9.41 31.49
C PRO A 344 -19.14 8.55 32.62
N PHE A 345 -19.96 7.69 33.24
CA PHE A 345 -19.57 6.82 34.36
C PHE A 345 -19.56 5.33 33.98
N GLU A 346 -19.51 5.03 32.69
CA GLU A 346 -19.66 3.66 32.23
C GLU A 346 -18.37 2.86 32.40
N LYS A 347 -18.41 1.88 33.31
CA LYS A 347 -17.25 1.05 33.67
C LYS A 347 -16.66 0.38 32.42
N GLY A 348 -15.33 0.45 32.29
CA GLY A 348 -14.60 -0.13 31.16
C GLY A 348 -14.52 0.78 29.92
N PHE A 349 -15.28 1.88 29.83
CA PHE A 349 -15.23 2.81 28.70
C PHE A 349 -14.53 4.11 29.12
N ARG A 350 -13.39 4.43 28.47
CA ARG A 350 -12.62 5.66 28.73
C ARG A 350 -13.06 6.86 27.88
N GLY A 351 -14.29 6.85 27.37
CA GLY A 351 -14.82 7.83 26.43
C GLY A 351 -14.93 7.34 24.97
N PRO A 352 -15.44 8.19 24.05
CA PRO A 352 -15.76 7.82 22.67
C PRO A 352 -14.55 7.27 21.88
N ALA A 353 -14.74 6.11 21.26
CA ALA A 353 -13.74 5.48 20.40
C ALA A 353 -13.62 6.19 19.04
N ALA A 354 -12.42 6.14 18.44
CA ALA A 354 -12.21 6.64 17.08
C ALA A 354 -12.92 5.76 16.05
N LYS A 355 -13.34 6.36 14.91
CA LYS A 355 -13.99 5.64 13.80
C LYS A 355 -13.18 4.44 13.32
N SER A 356 -11.86 4.58 13.22
CA SER A 356 -10.95 3.49 12.85
C SER A 356 -10.91 2.37 13.90
N THR A 357 -10.88 2.71 15.19
CA THR A 357 -10.91 1.73 16.29
C THR A 357 -12.21 0.95 16.29
N MET A 358 -13.36 1.61 16.13
CA MET A 358 -14.66 0.96 16.04
C MET A 358 -14.70 -0.01 14.85
N ARG A 359 -14.24 0.44 13.67
CA ARG A 359 -14.15 -0.42 12.49
C ARG A 359 -13.27 -1.64 12.72
N THR A 360 -12.03 -1.45 13.19
CA THR A 360 -11.10 -2.56 13.41
C THR A 360 -11.62 -3.55 14.45
N ARG A 361 -12.18 -3.08 15.57
CA ARG A 361 -12.79 -3.95 16.58
C ARG A 361 -14.01 -4.68 16.03
N GLY A 362 -14.88 -3.98 15.30
CA GLY A 362 -16.06 -4.57 14.65
C GLY A 362 -15.67 -5.66 13.67
N ASP A 363 -14.70 -5.40 12.80
CA ASP A 363 -14.20 -6.38 11.83
C ASP A 363 -13.64 -7.62 12.56
N ILE A 364 -12.80 -7.44 13.59
CA ILE A 364 -12.22 -8.54 14.37
C ILE A 364 -13.30 -9.40 15.04
N LEU A 365 -14.25 -8.75 15.73
CA LEU A 365 -15.30 -9.45 16.48
C LEU A 365 -16.32 -10.12 15.55
N ALA A 366 -16.61 -9.54 14.39
CA ALA A 366 -17.45 -10.17 13.38
C ALA A 366 -16.82 -11.43 12.79
N LEU A 367 -15.48 -11.48 12.71
CA LEU A 367 -14.74 -12.65 12.21
C LEU A 367 -14.64 -13.79 13.23
N ALA A 368 -14.77 -13.50 14.53
CA ALA A 368 -14.54 -14.47 15.61
C ALA A 368 -15.48 -15.70 15.58
N PRO A 369 -16.81 -15.58 15.40
CA PRO A 369 -17.71 -16.74 15.31
C PRO A 369 -17.33 -17.70 14.19
N HIS A 370 -16.88 -17.18 13.05
CA HIS A 370 -16.49 -18.00 11.91
C HIS A 370 -15.27 -18.89 12.21
N ARG A 371 -14.34 -18.41 13.05
CA ARG A 371 -13.19 -19.19 13.51
C ARG A 371 -13.64 -20.34 14.42
N LEU A 372 -14.63 -20.09 15.27
CA LEU A 372 -15.21 -21.11 16.13
C LEU A 372 -15.96 -22.19 15.32
N VAL A 373 -16.80 -21.77 14.37
CA VAL A 373 -17.53 -22.71 13.48
C VAL A 373 -16.55 -23.58 12.68
N LYS A 374 -15.46 -23.00 12.16
CA LYS A 374 -14.41 -23.75 11.48
C LYS A 374 -13.77 -24.83 12.37
N ARG A 375 -13.72 -24.60 13.69
CA ARG A 375 -13.25 -25.57 14.69
C ARG A 375 -14.36 -26.50 15.20
N GLY A 376 -15.50 -26.57 14.52
CA GLY A 376 -16.60 -27.48 14.84
C GLY A 376 -17.61 -26.96 15.86
N TRP A 377 -17.55 -25.67 16.25
CA TRP A 377 -18.55 -25.11 17.17
C TRP A 377 -19.90 -24.95 16.46
N PRO A 378 -21.02 -25.27 17.13
CA PRO A 378 -22.34 -25.12 16.54
C PRO A 378 -22.68 -23.64 16.36
N ALA A 379 -22.90 -23.23 15.10
CA ALA A 379 -23.20 -21.84 14.77
C ALA A 379 -24.41 -21.30 15.54
N ALA A 380 -25.43 -22.15 15.75
CA ALA A 380 -26.64 -21.82 16.50
C ALA A 380 -26.37 -21.38 17.96
N ALA A 381 -25.26 -21.81 18.58
CA ALA A 381 -24.90 -21.41 19.94
C ALA A 381 -24.25 -20.02 20.02
N LEU A 382 -23.80 -19.47 18.88
CA LEU A 382 -23.08 -18.20 18.80
C LEU A 382 -24.07 -17.03 18.65
N THR A 383 -24.88 -16.80 19.68
CA THR A 383 -26.00 -15.84 19.66
C THR A 383 -25.64 -14.42 20.10
N SER A 384 -24.48 -14.22 20.73
CA SER A 384 -24.07 -12.94 21.32
C SER A 384 -22.55 -12.79 21.41
N LEU A 385 -22.06 -11.59 21.74
CA LEU A 385 -20.65 -11.36 22.03
C LEU A 385 -20.18 -12.17 23.25
N ALA A 386 -21.01 -12.34 24.27
CA ALA A 386 -20.65 -13.14 25.44
C ALA A 386 -20.26 -14.58 25.06
N ALA A 387 -20.95 -15.18 24.09
CA ALA A 387 -20.68 -16.54 23.60
C ALA A 387 -19.29 -16.71 22.96
N ILE A 388 -18.67 -15.62 22.48
CA ILE A 388 -17.32 -15.65 21.91
C ILE A 388 -16.24 -15.12 22.86
N LEU A 389 -16.63 -14.67 24.05
CA LEU A 389 -15.75 -14.03 25.03
C LEU A 389 -15.45 -14.93 26.24
N THR A 390 -15.97 -16.17 26.27
CA THR A 390 -15.60 -17.15 27.30
C THR A 390 -14.12 -17.55 27.17
N PRO A 391 -13.47 -18.04 28.25
CA PRO A 391 -12.09 -18.49 28.20
C PRO A 391 -11.84 -19.50 27.06
N THR A 392 -12.70 -20.51 26.94
CA THR A 392 -12.62 -21.56 25.91
C THR A 392 -12.80 -21.03 24.49
N ALA A 393 -13.72 -20.08 24.28
CA ALA A 393 -13.94 -19.49 22.96
C ALA A 393 -12.75 -18.58 22.56
N VAL A 394 -12.25 -17.76 23.48
CA VAL A 394 -11.12 -16.86 23.24
C VAL A 394 -9.86 -17.65 22.91
N GLU A 395 -9.58 -18.72 23.65
CA GLU A 395 -8.47 -19.63 23.34
C GLU A 395 -8.63 -20.24 21.94
N ALA A 396 -9.79 -20.79 21.61
CA ALA A 396 -10.04 -21.39 20.30
C ALA A 396 -9.89 -20.38 19.14
N ILE A 397 -10.34 -19.13 19.32
CA ILE A 397 -10.20 -18.05 18.34
C ILE A 397 -8.72 -17.73 18.09
N LEU A 398 -7.94 -17.61 19.17
CA LEU A 398 -6.51 -17.27 19.10
C LEU A 398 -5.67 -18.43 18.56
N THR A 399 -6.06 -19.67 18.85
CA THR A 399 -5.44 -20.88 18.29
C THR A 399 -5.67 -20.99 16.78
N ASP A 400 -6.88 -20.78 16.27
CA ASP A 400 -7.10 -20.69 14.81
C ASP A 400 -6.33 -19.51 14.19
N TYR A 401 -6.24 -18.38 14.90
CA TYR A 401 -5.42 -17.27 14.42
C TYR A 401 -3.93 -17.66 14.32
N TRP A 402 -3.42 -18.40 15.31
CA TRP A 402 -2.05 -18.90 15.35
C TRP A 402 -1.75 -19.83 14.17
N GLU A 403 -2.58 -20.86 14.00
CA GLU A 403 -2.43 -21.86 12.93
C GLU A 403 -2.45 -21.20 11.53
N VAL A 404 -3.34 -20.22 11.32
CA VAL A 404 -3.51 -19.59 10.01
C VAL A 404 -2.47 -18.50 9.73
N ASN A 405 -1.98 -17.77 10.74
CA ASN A 405 -1.22 -16.53 10.53
C ASN A 405 0.15 -16.47 11.24
N CYS A 406 0.46 -17.39 12.16
CA CYS A 406 1.60 -17.26 13.06
C CYS A 406 2.59 -18.43 13.04
N ALA A 407 2.16 -19.65 12.67
CA ALA A 407 2.88 -20.91 12.90
C ALA A 407 4.42 -20.88 12.69
N GLU A 408 4.92 -20.23 11.64
CA GLU A 408 6.37 -20.14 11.36
C GLU A 408 7.08 -18.92 11.99
N ASN A 409 6.36 -17.86 12.33
CA ASN A 409 6.92 -16.54 12.68
C ASN A 409 6.61 -16.09 14.11
N GLY A 410 5.93 -16.93 14.89
CA GLY A 410 5.38 -16.56 16.19
C GLY A 410 4.21 -15.57 16.08
N TRP A 411 3.73 -15.09 17.23
CA TRP A 411 2.60 -14.16 17.27
C TRP A 411 2.88 -12.91 16.43
N THR A 412 1.85 -12.45 15.72
CA THR A 412 1.91 -11.26 14.88
C THR A 412 1.28 -10.05 15.59
N LEU A 413 1.57 -8.83 15.11
CA LEU A 413 0.87 -7.63 15.57
C LEU A 413 -0.65 -7.70 15.32
N GLY A 414 -1.07 -8.45 14.29
CA GLY A 414 -2.48 -8.73 14.04
C GLY A 414 -3.09 -9.60 15.14
N ALA A 415 -2.37 -10.63 15.61
CA ALA A 415 -2.79 -11.44 16.74
C ALA A 415 -2.90 -10.63 18.03
N GLU A 416 -1.91 -9.76 18.33
CA GLU A 416 -1.99 -8.85 19.48
C GLU A 416 -3.21 -7.93 19.38
N ALA A 417 -3.51 -7.39 18.20
CA ALA A 417 -4.69 -6.55 17.99
C ALA A 417 -6.00 -7.33 18.20
N THR A 418 -6.05 -8.59 17.77
CA THR A 418 -7.17 -9.51 18.01
C THR A 418 -7.36 -9.75 19.50
N ALA A 419 -6.30 -10.16 20.21
CA ALA A 419 -6.32 -10.39 21.65
C ALA A 419 -6.72 -9.12 22.43
N GLN A 420 -6.22 -7.95 22.04
CA GLN A 420 -6.61 -6.67 22.64
C GLN A 420 -8.09 -6.32 22.41
N ALA A 421 -8.64 -6.65 21.23
CA ALA A 421 -10.04 -6.42 20.93
C ALA A 421 -10.95 -7.35 21.75
N LEU A 422 -10.59 -8.64 21.87
CA LEU A 422 -11.29 -9.63 22.69
C LEU A 422 -11.24 -9.23 24.18
N ALA A 423 -10.05 -8.95 24.72
CA ALA A 423 -9.89 -8.51 26.11
C ALA A 423 -10.60 -7.19 26.41
N ALA A 424 -10.73 -6.28 25.43
CA ALA A 424 -11.51 -5.07 25.61
C ALA A 424 -13.01 -5.37 25.64
N ALA A 425 -13.51 -6.18 24.70
CA ALA A 425 -14.91 -6.57 24.64
C ALA A 425 -15.33 -7.39 25.88
N ALA A 426 -14.49 -8.31 26.37
CA ALA A 426 -14.72 -9.06 27.61
C ALA A 426 -14.93 -8.14 28.81
N ARG A 427 -14.08 -7.12 28.99
CA ARG A 427 -14.22 -6.12 30.06
C ARG A 427 -15.43 -5.20 29.92
N GLN A 428 -15.79 -4.87 28.67
CA GLN A 428 -16.74 -3.80 28.37
C GLN A 428 -18.18 -4.30 28.15
N TRP A 429 -18.32 -5.52 27.66
CA TRP A 429 -19.59 -6.05 27.15
C TRP A 429 -19.83 -7.53 27.49
N GLY A 430 -18.76 -8.30 27.76
CA GLY A 430 -18.85 -9.75 27.96
C GLY A 430 -19.68 -10.18 29.17
N LYS A 431 -19.86 -9.32 30.18
CA LYS A 431 -20.63 -9.59 31.42
C LYS A 431 -20.24 -10.93 32.10
N LEU A 432 -18.97 -11.30 32.00
CA LEU A 432 -18.43 -12.55 32.54
C LEU A 432 -18.27 -12.47 34.07
N PRO A 433 -18.34 -13.61 34.77
CA PRO A 433 -17.88 -13.71 36.15
C PRO A 433 -16.42 -13.24 36.29
N ALA A 434 -16.05 -12.72 37.45
CA ALA A 434 -14.71 -12.16 37.67
C ALA A 434 -13.58 -13.16 37.39
N ALA A 435 -13.77 -14.43 37.78
CA ALA A 435 -12.80 -15.50 37.54
C ALA A 435 -12.61 -15.79 36.04
N GLU A 436 -13.70 -15.92 35.28
CA GLU A 436 -13.63 -16.12 33.82
C GLU A 436 -13.05 -14.92 33.10
N LEU A 437 -13.40 -13.70 33.53
CA LEU A 437 -12.80 -12.49 32.97
C LEU A 437 -11.29 -12.50 33.15
N GLU A 438 -10.77 -12.83 34.34
CA GLU A 438 -9.32 -12.85 34.56
C GLU A 438 -8.63 -13.90 33.69
N GLN A 439 -9.20 -15.10 33.54
CA GLN A 439 -8.68 -16.11 32.61
C GLN A 439 -8.61 -15.62 31.16
N VAL A 440 -9.66 -14.96 30.68
CA VAL A 440 -9.66 -14.34 29.33
C VAL A 440 -8.56 -13.30 29.19
N LEU A 441 -8.34 -12.50 30.24
CA LEU A 441 -7.28 -11.49 30.25
C LEU A 441 -5.89 -12.11 30.26
N GLU A 442 -5.68 -13.19 31.01
CA GLU A 442 -4.43 -13.95 31.03
C GLU A 442 -4.11 -14.54 29.65
N ILE A 443 -5.05 -15.25 29.03
CA ILE A 443 -4.89 -15.80 27.67
C ILE A 443 -4.50 -14.67 26.69
N CYS A 444 -5.19 -13.53 26.75
CA CYS A 444 -4.90 -12.41 25.87
C CYS A 444 -3.54 -11.73 26.15
N ARG A 445 -2.99 -11.82 27.38
CA ARG A 445 -1.68 -11.26 27.74
C ARG A 445 -0.51 -12.08 27.20
N GLU A 446 -0.71 -13.38 26.99
CA GLU A 446 0.28 -14.30 26.40
C GLU A 446 0.48 -14.07 24.89
N VAL A 447 -0.54 -13.53 24.21
CA VAL A 447 -0.45 -13.17 22.80
C VAL A 447 0.43 -11.93 22.64
N ARG A 448 1.73 -12.16 22.45
CA ARG A 448 2.73 -11.10 22.25
C ARG A 448 3.58 -11.31 21.03
N ALA A 449 3.55 -10.34 20.13
CA ALA A 449 4.35 -10.34 18.93
C ALA A 449 5.84 -10.27 19.26
N LYS A 450 6.57 -11.28 18.79
CA LYS A 450 8.02 -11.45 19.01
C LYS A 450 8.82 -10.28 18.45
N HIS A 451 8.39 -9.73 17.30
CA HIS A 451 9.12 -8.68 16.60
C HIS A 451 8.42 -7.32 16.68
N ARG A 452 9.02 -6.35 17.40
CA ARG A 452 8.47 -4.99 17.60
C ARG A 452 9.20 -3.88 16.83
N GLY A 453 10.11 -4.24 15.91
CA GLY A 453 10.86 -3.31 15.04
C GLY A 453 10.38 -3.29 13.58
N PHE A 454 11.23 -2.86 12.65
CA PHE A 454 10.97 -2.99 11.21
C PHE A 454 11.02 -4.44 10.73
N THR A 455 9.98 -4.90 10.04
CA THR A 455 9.97 -6.23 9.43
C THR A 455 11.10 -6.39 8.41
N ALA A 456 11.57 -7.62 8.17
CA ALA A 456 12.61 -7.91 7.18
C ALA A 456 12.28 -7.29 5.80
N LYS A 457 11.03 -7.44 5.34
CA LYS A 457 10.52 -6.81 4.11
C LYS A 457 10.64 -5.29 4.09
N LYS A 458 10.48 -4.64 5.24
CA LYS A 458 10.62 -3.19 5.35
C LYS A 458 12.09 -2.76 5.33
N LEU A 459 12.96 -3.53 6.00
CA LEU A 459 14.41 -3.33 5.95
C LEU A 459 14.96 -3.51 4.54
N GLU A 460 14.55 -4.55 3.82
CA GLU A 460 14.91 -4.78 2.40
C GLU A 460 14.50 -3.59 1.51
N ARG A 461 13.31 -3.02 1.75
CA ARG A 461 12.87 -1.81 1.04
C ARG A 461 13.63 -0.56 1.43
N LEU A 462 14.21 -0.47 2.63
CA LEU A 462 15.11 0.63 2.99
C LEU A 462 16.49 0.43 2.36
N ALA A 463 16.97 -0.81 2.24
CA ALA A 463 18.28 -1.14 1.66
C ALA A 463 18.42 -0.71 0.18
N GLN A 464 17.31 -0.48 -0.53
CA GLN A 464 17.37 0.11 -1.88
C GLN A 464 18.02 1.51 -1.92
N PHE A 465 18.06 2.22 -0.78
CA PHE A 465 18.70 3.52 -0.64
C PHE A 465 20.18 3.41 -0.26
N ASP A 466 20.70 2.20 -0.01
CA ASP A 466 22.14 1.99 0.18
C ASP A 466 22.91 2.25 -1.14
N ASP A 467 22.24 2.26 -2.30
CA ASP A 467 22.78 2.78 -3.57
C ASP A 467 22.74 4.33 -3.58
N PRO A 468 23.90 5.01 -3.55
CA PRO A 468 23.95 6.47 -3.51
C PRO A 468 23.29 7.14 -4.72
N LYS A 469 23.23 6.47 -5.88
CA LYS A 469 22.56 6.99 -7.08
C LYS A 469 21.05 7.00 -6.91
N ILE A 470 20.48 5.98 -6.28
CA ILE A 470 19.04 5.90 -5.99
C ILE A 470 18.69 6.94 -4.94
N GLU A 471 19.45 7.00 -3.85
CA GLU A 471 19.23 7.95 -2.77
C GLU A 471 19.30 9.40 -3.24
N ARG A 472 20.35 9.78 -3.97
CA ARG A 472 20.48 11.13 -4.54
C ARG A 472 19.27 11.50 -5.41
N ARG A 473 18.83 10.59 -6.28
CA ARG A 473 17.66 10.83 -7.15
C ARG A 473 16.36 10.90 -6.37
N PHE A 474 16.26 10.21 -5.24
CA PHE A 474 15.10 10.23 -4.35
C PHE A 474 15.00 11.56 -3.62
N LEU A 475 16.09 12.06 -3.05
CA LEU A 475 16.16 13.37 -2.41
C LEU A 475 15.88 14.51 -3.40
N GLN A 476 16.35 14.39 -4.65
CA GLN A 476 16.09 15.36 -5.72
C GLN A 476 14.72 15.21 -6.39
N LEU A 477 13.93 14.18 -6.05
CA LEU A 477 12.70 13.86 -6.74
C LEU A 477 11.66 15.01 -6.73
N PRO A 478 11.45 15.75 -5.63
CA PRO A 478 10.50 16.87 -5.63
C PRO A 478 10.83 17.90 -6.71
N GLU A 479 12.10 18.28 -6.85
CA GLU A 479 12.56 19.23 -7.87
C GLU A 479 12.42 18.70 -9.29
N ILE A 480 12.78 17.44 -9.51
CA ILE A 480 12.67 16.80 -10.82
C ILE A 480 11.22 16.82 -11.28
N LEU A 481 10.30 16.48 -10.38
CA LEU A 481 8.86 16.50 -10.65
C LEU A 481 8.34 17.92 -10.84
N TRP A 482 8.82 18.87 -10.04
CA TRP A 482 8.44 20.28 -10.17
C TRP A 482 8.81 20.85 -11.55
N ARG A 483 10.04 20.60 -12.01
CA ARG A 483 10.48 20.99 -13.36
C ARG A 483 9.66 20.30 -14.45
N LYS A 484 9.27 19.04 -14.26
CA LYS A 484 8.36 18.34 -15.19
C LYS A 484 6.98 18.98 -15.23
N ALA A 485 6.45 19.42 -14.08
CA ALA A 485 5.18 20.11 -14.01
C ALA A 485 5.19 21.42 -14.83
N LEU A 486 6.26 22.21 -14.68
CA LEU A 486 6.46 23.43 -15.47
C LEU A 486 6.53 23.14 -16.98
N LYS A 487 7.31 22.13 -17.38
CA LYS A 487 7.36 21.70 -18.80
C LYS A 487 6.01 21.25 -19.35
N PHE A 488 5.18 20.59 -18.55
CA PHE A 488 3.82 20.25 -19.00
C PHE A 488 2.97 21.49 -19.21
N THR A 489 3.08 22.50 -18.35
CA THR A 489 2.34 23.75 -18.54
C THR A 489 2.83 24.54 -19.75
N GLU A 490 4.13 24.59 -19.99
CA GLU A 490 4.72 25.22 -21.18
C GLU A 490 4.22 24.54 -22.47
N ALA A 491 4.02 23.22 -22.43
CA ALA A 491 3.46 22.43 -23.53
C ALA A 491 1.92 22.45 -23.59
N GLY A 492 1.24 23.40 -22.93
CA GLY A 492 -0.22 23.54 -22.92
C GLY A 492 -1.00 22.50 -22.11
N LYS A 493 -0.32 21.58 -21.40
CA LYS A 493 -0.96 20.48 -20.64
C LYS A 493 -1.21 20.87 -19.19
N MET A 494 -2.01 21.91 -18.97
CA MET A 494 -2.19 22.58 -17.67
C MET A 494 -2.64 21.63 -16.55
N LYS A 495 -3.71 20.85 -16.73
CA LYS A 495 -4.23 19.90 -15.72
C LYS A 495 -3.17 18.87 -15.31
N ARG A 496 -2.40 18.35 -16.27
CA ARG A 496 -1.31 17.39 -16.02
C ARG A 496 -0.12 18.03 -15.31
N GLY A 497 0.20 19.27 -15.65
CA GLY A 497 1.19 20.07 -14.94
C GLY A 497 0.80 20.27 -13.48
N ALA A 498 -0.43 20.72 -13.23
CA ALA A 498 -0.96 20.95 -11.89
C ALA A 498 -0.99 19.67 -11.04
N ASP A 499 -1.43 18.54 -11.59
CA ASP A 499 -1.41 17.25 -10.88
C ASP A 499 0.02 16.80 -10.55
N THR A 500 0.98 17.04 -11.45
CA THR A 500 2.40 16.75 -11.19
C THR A 500 2.99 17.66 -10.11
N ALA A 501 2.69 18.97 -10.15
CA ALA A 501 3.12 19.95 -9.16
C ALA A 501 2.58 19.63 -7.76
N LYS A 502 1.31 19.21 -7.67
CA LYS A 502 0.66 18.78 -6.43
C LYS A 502 1.48 17.71 -5.70
N TYR A 503 1.83 16.61 -6.38
CA TYR A 503 2.58 15.54 -5.74
C TYR A 503 4.07 15.85 -5.55
N ALA A 504 4.65 16.72 -6.38
CA ALA A 504 5.99 17.24 -6.16
C ALA A 504 6.05 18.05 -4.85
N LEU A 505 5.08 18.95 -4.62
CA LEU A 505 4.96 19.71 -3.37
C LEU A 505 4.68 18.79 -2.18
N ALA A 506 3.77 17.82 -2.33
CA ALA A 506 3.49 16.84 -1.27
C ALA A 506 4.76 16.08 -0.83
N LEU A 507 5.61 15.69 -1.79
CA LEU A 507 6.90 15.06 -1.50
C LEU A 507 7.89 16.02 -0.83
N ALA A 508 7.98 17.28 -1.29
CA ALA A 508 8.84 18.28 -0.66
C ALA A 508 8.47 18.52 0.81
N ILE A 509 7.16 18.67 1.09
CA ILE A 509 6.66 18.79 2.48
C ILE A 509 7.02 17.54 3.30
N LEU A 510 6.91 16.34 2.74
CA LEU A 510 7.27 15.09 3.44
C LEU A 510 8.77 14.97 3.76
N PHE A 511 9.65 15.57 2.96
CA PHE A 511 11.08 15.61 3.29
C PHE A 511 11.37 16.63 4.39
N ASP A 512 10.77 17.82 4.33
CA ASP A 512 10.97 18.85 5.38
C ASP A 512 10.33 18.44 6.72
N LYS A 513 9.12 17.88 6.67
CA LYS A 513 8.41 17.34 7.81
C LYS A 513 7.70 16.04 7.39
N PRO A 514 8.15 14.86 7.86
CA PRO A 514 7.61 13.58 7.42
C PRO A 514 6.23 13.31 8.04
N LEU A 515 5.20 14.06 7.63
CA LEU A 515 3.83 13.96 8.10
C LEU A 515 3.24 12.55 7.87
N ARG A 516 2.24 12.15 8.67
CA ARG A 516 1.44 10.98 8.29
C ARG A 516 0.65 11.35 7.04
N VAL A 517 0.38 10.38 6.17
CA VAL A 517 -0.33 10.67 4.92
C VAL A 517 -1.73 11.23 5.13
N ALA A 518 -2.38 10.86 6.23
CA ALA A 518 -3.65 11.46 6.64
C ALA A 518 -3.48 12.96 6.95
N ASP A 519 -2.49 13.31 7.78
CA ASP A 519 -2.19 14.70 8.14
C ASP A 519 -1.80 15.54 6.90
N LEU A 520 -0.99 14.97 6.01
CA LEU A 520 -0.60 15.61 4.75
C LEU A 520 -1.81 15.89 3.84
N ALA A 521 -2.74 14.93 3.75
CA ALA A 521 -3.88 15.02 2.85
C ALA A 521 -4.90 16.08 3.27
N ILE A 522 -5.03 16.34 4.58
CA ILE A 522 -6.00 17.30 5.14
C ILE A 522 -5.44 18.71 5.35
N LEU A 523 -4.20 18.97 4.91
CA LEU A 523 -3.58 20.28 5.06
C LEU A 523 -4.48 21.37 4.49
N ASP A 524 -4.68 22.41 5.27
CA ASP A 524 -5.56 23.54 4.97
C ASP A 524 -4.78 24.86 5.04
N LEU A 525 -4.93 25.68 4.01
CA LEU A 525 -4.18 26.93 3.85
C LEU A 525 -4.50 27.97 4.93
N ALA A 526 -5.72 27.95 5.47
CA ALA A 526 -6.16 28.88 6.50
C ALA A 526 -5.74 28.42 7.90
N LEU A 527 -5.58 27.11 8.12
CA LEU A 527 -5.50 26.54 9.46
C LEU A 527 -4.15 25.90 9.80
N ASP A 528 -3.42 25.31 8.83
CA ASP A 528 -2.32 24.38 9.12
C ASP A 528 -0.91 24.92 8.87
N PHE A 529 -0.74 26.24 8.72
CA PHE A 529 0.55 26.84 8.38
C PHE A 529 1.00 27.87 9.40
N ALA A 530 2.26 27.74 9.82
CA ALA A 530 2.93 28.79 10.56
C ALA A 530 3.27 29.95 9.62
N ARG A 531 2.94 31.17 10.04
CA ARG A 531 3.17 32.40 9.27
C ARG A 531 4.06 33.35 10.05
N ASN A 532 4.95 34.06 9.36
CA ASN A 532 5.73 35.13 9.98
C ASN A 532 4.89 36.41 10.14
N THR A 533 5.49 37.47 10.69
CA THR A 533 4.85 38.79 10.89
C THR A 533 4.33 39.43 9.60
N LYS A 534 4.82 39.01 8.43
CA LYS A 534 4.37 39.48 7.11
C LYS A 534 3.30 38.56 6.49
N GLY A 535 2.76 37.60 7.25
CA GLY A 535 1.76 36.64 6.77
C GLY A 535 2.29 35.52 5.87
N LYS A 536 3.61 35.48 5.62
CA LYS A 536 4.25 34.49 4.74
C LYS A 536 4.35 33.13 5.44
N ILE A 537 4.01 32.06 4.73
CA ILE A 537 4.14 30.68 5.23
C ILE A 537 5.62 30.35 5.46
N THR A 538 5.94 29.84 6.64
CA THR A 538 7.30 29.44 7.07
C THR A 538 7.39 27.97 7.46
N GLY A 539 6.25 27.34 7.74
CA GLY A 539 6.21 26.00 8.32
C GLY A 539 4.81 25.43 8.30
N VAL A 540 4.71 24.14 8.64
CA VAL A 540 3.44 23.50 8.98
C VAL A 540 3.18 23.64 10.49
N LYS A 541 1.93 23.92 10.85
CA LYS A 541 1.44 23.98 12.22
C LYS A 541 0.04 23.41 12.28
N ILE A 542 -0.08 22.14 12.62
CA ILE A 542 -1.35 21.42 12.74
C ILE A 542 -1.74 21.39 14.22
N ALA A 543 -2.90 21.97 14.55
CA ALA A 543 -3.39 22.01 15.92
C ALA A 543 -3.68 20.61 16.50
N ASN A 544 -3.62 20.49 17.84
CA ASN A 544 -4.06 19.30 18.57
C ASN A 544 -5.49 18.92 18.15
N GLY A 545 -5.76 17.62 18.05
CA GLY A 545 -7.12 17.13 17.80
C GLY A 545 -7.59 17.19 16.35
N ARG A 546 -6.84 17.84 15.44
CA ARG A 546 -7.30 18.14 14.08
C ARG A 546 -7.49 16.90 13.20
N ALA A 547 -6.46 16.06 13.08
CA ALA A 547 -6.56 14.81 12.31
C ALA A 547 -7.36 13.72 13.04
N SER A 548 -7.34 13.74 14.38
CA SER A 548 -8.16 12.91 15.25
C SER A 548 -8.17 13.51 16.65
N LYS A 549 -9.18 13.21 17.49
CA LYS A 549 -9.32 13.72 18.87
C LYS A 549 -8.05 13.58 19.74
N ARG A 550 -7.15 12.65 19.43
CA ARG A 550 -5.89 12.38 20.17
C ARG A 550 -4.63 12.73 19.37
N ALA A 551 -4.76 13.34 18.20
CA ALA A 551 -3.62 13.73 17.39
C ALA A 551 -2.83 14.84 18.12
N PRO A 552 -1.51 14.66 18.34
CA PRO A 552 -0.69 15.70 18.93
C PRO A 552 -0.52 16.86 17.94
N MET A 553 -0.18 18.03 18.47
CA MET A 553 0.19 19.20 17.70
C MET A 553 1.43 18.86 16.86
N VAL A 554 1.40 19.27 15.60
CA VAL A 554 2.51 19.05 14.68
C VAL A 554 3.07 20.39 14.26
N GLU A 555 4.35 20.61 14.54
CA GLU A 555 5.09 21.78 14.08
C GLU A 555 6.33 21.33 13.29
N GLY A 556 6.65 22.09 12.24
CA GLY A 556 7.83 21.85 11.42
C GLY A 556 8.11 23.02 10.49
N ALA A 557 9.38 23.43 10.42
CA ALA A 557 9.82 24.42 9.44
C ALA A 557 9.80 23.81 8.03
N LEU A 558 9.46 24.63 7.03
CA LEU A 558 9.60 24.28 5.63
C LEU A 558 10.85 24.96 5.07
N SER A 559 11.59 24.26 4.21
CA SER A 559 12.73 24.83 3.52
C SER A 559 12.29 25.97 2.60
N ALA A 560 13.19 26.93 2.35
CA ALA A 560 12.90 28.05 1.46
C ALA A 560 12.44 27.60 0.07
N GLN A 561 12.91 26.44 -0.37
CA GLN A 561 12.51 25.82 -1.62
C GLN A 561 11.07 25.31 -1.58
N THR A 562 10.69 24.55 -0.55
CA THR A 562 9.32 24.06 -0.39
C THR A 562 8.34 25.22 -0.25
N VAL A 563 8.72 26.30 0.44
CA VAL A 563 7.91 27.53 0.52
C VAL A 563 7.68 28.15 -0.87
N ARG A 564 8.73 28.27 -1.71
CA ARG A 564 8.57 28.76 -3.10
C ARG A 564 7.67 27.86 -3.95
N MET A 565 7.83 26.54 -3.81
CA MET A 565 6.94 25.57 -4.48
C MET A 565 5.50 25.73 -4.01
N LEU A 566 5.29 25.90 -2.70
CA LEU A 566 3.96 26.08 -2.11
C LEU A 566 3.30 27.36 -2.63
N GLU A 567 3.99 28.49 -2.60
CA GLU A 567 3.48 29.77 -3.09
C GLU A 567 3.07 29.68 -4.56
N THR A 568 3.96 29.13 -5.39
CA THR A 568 3.68 28.93 -6.83
C THR A 568 2.54 27.92 -7.05
N TYR A 569 2.48 26.88 -6.22
CA TYR A 569 1.40 25.90 -6.28
C TYR A 569 0.05 26.56 -6.01
N VAL A 570 -0.05 27.30 -4.92
CA VAL A 570 -1.29 27.95 -4.48
C VAL A 570 -1.78 28.98 -5.51
N THR A 571 -0.88 29.75 -6.11
CA THR A 571 -1.25 30.81 -7.06
C THR A 571 -1.52 30.29 -8.47
N ARG A 572 -0.71 29.33 -8.97
CA ARG A 572 -0.73 28.95 -10.39
C ARG A 572 -1.39 27.59 -10.66
N PHE A 573 -1.16 26.61 -9.79
CA PHE A 573 -1.52 25.21 -10.07
C PHE A 573 -2.80 24.77 -9.37
N ARG A 574 -2.98 25.18 -8.12
CA ARG A 574 -4.14 24.83 -7.30
C ARG A 574 -5.46 25.30 -7.91
N PRO A 575 -5.60 26.52 -8.48
CA PRO A 575 -6.86 26.96 -9.08
C PRO A 575 -7.35 26.03 -10.21
N ILE A 576 -6.42 25.42 -10.96
CA ILE A 576 -6.74 24.48 -12.05
C ILE A 576 -7.33 23.16 -11.53
N LEU A 577 -7.07 22.84 -10.26
CA LEU A 577 -7.49 21.58 -9.62
C LEU A 577 -8.74 21.74 -8.74
N LEU A 578 -9.19 22.97 -8.51
CA LEU A 578 -10.42 23.22 -7.76
C LEU A 578 -11.62 22.83 -8.61
N HIS A 579 -12.56 22.15 -7.95
CA HIS A 579 -13.90 21.95 -8.48
C HIS A 579 -14.82 23.06 -7.93
N ASP A 580 -14.78 23.24 -6.61
CA ASP A 580 -15.52 24.27 -5.87
C ASP A 580 -14.58 25.07 -4.96
N GLU A 581 -15.09 26.15 -4.38
CA GLU A 581 -14.39 26.93 -3.36
C GLU A 581 -13.94 26.05 -2.19
N SER A 582 -12.66 26.13 -1.85
CA SER A 582 -12.06 25.33 -0.79
C SER A 582 -10.81 25.99 -0.26
N THR A 583 -10.47 25.74 1.00
CA THR A 583 -9.21 26.12 1.65
C THR A 583 -8.20 24.96 1.71
N ALA A 584 -8.59 23.75 1.29
CA ALA A 584 -7.72 22.58 1.30
C ALA A 584 -6.49 22.82 0.42
N LEU A 585 -5.27 22.57 0.93
CA LEU A 585 -4.05 22.67 0.15
C LEU A 585 -4.14 21.76 -1.07
N PHE A 586 -4.57 20.50 -0.90
CA PHE A 586 -4.72 19.53 -1.97
C PHE A 586 -6.20 19.21 -2.22
N PRO A 587 -6.84 19.82 -3.25
CA PRO A 587 -8.26 19.61 -3.51
C PRO A 587 -8.61 18.17 -3.90
N GLY A 588 -9.74 17.69 -3.41
CA GLY A 588 -10.40 16.46 -3.84
C GLY A 588 -11.20 16.64 -5.13
N GLN A 589 -11.50 15.55 -5.84
CA GLN A 589 -12.35 15.60 -7.05
C GLN A 589 -13.83 15.82 -6.73
N ALA A 590 -14.26 15.55 -5.51
CA ALA A 590 -15.65 15.68 -5.05
C ALA A 590 -15.80 16.85 -4.04
N GLY A 591 -14.98 17.89 -4.18
CA GLY A 591 -14.85 18.96 -3.20
C GLY A 591 -13.98 18.59 -1.99
N GLY A 592 -13.66 19.59 -1.17
CA GLY A 592 -12.84 19.44 0.03
C GLY A 592 -11.41 18.97 -0.25
N HIS A 593 -10.85 18.17 0.66
CA HIS A 593 -9.47 17.70 0.57
C HIS A 593 -9.36 16.34 -0.15
N LEU A 594 -8.18 16.07 -0.70
CA LEU A 594 -7.88 14.78 -1.33
C LEU A 594 -7.92 13.65 -0.29
N ASP A 595 -8.48 12.51 -0.66
CA ASP A 595 -8.50 11.34 0.20
C ASP A 595 -7.08 10.80 0.47
N SER A 596 -6.83 10.44 1.73
CA SER A 596 -5.52 9.97 2.20
C SER A 596 -5.03 8.68 1.52
N ARG A 597 -5.94 7.76 1.17
CA ARG A 597 -5.58 6.53 0.43
C ARG A 597 -5.19 6.85 -1.00
N SER A 598 -5.92 7.76 -1.63
CA SER A 598 -5.61 8.28 -2.97
C SER A 598 -4.24 8.97 -2.97
N MET A 599 -3.98 9.85 -2.00
CA MET A 599 -2.67 10.48 -1.80
C MET A 599 -1.54 9.43 -1.68
N ALA A 600 -1.70 8.45 -0.79
CA ALA A 600 -0.71 7.40 -0.57
C ALA A 600 -0.42 6.58 -1.84
N THR A 601 -1.49 6.22 -2.57
CA THR A 601 -1.41 5.42 -3.79
C THR A 601 -0.68 6.18 -4.90
N GLN A 602 -1.00 7.46 -5.06
CA GLN A 602 -0.42 8.29 -6.12
C GLN A 602 1.04 8.63 -5.85
N ILE A 603 1.41 8.96 -4.61
CA ILE A 603 2.81 9.14 -4.21
C ILE A 603 3.62 7.87 -4.50
N ARG A 604 3.10 6.70 -4.10
CA ARG A 604 3.77 5.41 -4.35
C ARG A 604 3.95 5.13 -5.85
N ALA A 605 2.89 5.31 -6.63
CA ALA A 605 2.92 5.11 -8.08
C ALA A 605 3.88 6.09 -8.78
N LEU A 606 3.94 7.33 -8.29
CA LEU A 606 4.82 8.37 -8.81
C LEU A 606 6.30 8.03 -8.55
N ILE A 607 6.66 7.69 -7.32
CA ILE A 607 8.03 7.29 -6.98
C ILE A 607 8.45 6.05 -7.78
N GLY A 608 7.58 5.02 -7.83
CA GLY A 608 7.86 3.81 -8.59
C GLY A 608 8.04 4.07 -10.09
N ARG A 609 7.26 4.99 -10.67
CA ARG A 609 7.40 5.38 -12.08
C ARG A 609 8.72 6.10 -12.36
N GLU A 610 9.17 6.96 -11.45
CA GLU A 610 10.32 7.84 -11.67
C GLU A 610 11.66 7.21 -11.31
N LEU A 611 11.66 6.33 -10.29
CA LEU A 611 12.87 5.77 -9.70
C LEU A 611 12.93 4.24 -9.78
N GLY A 612 11.83 3.55 -10.09
CA GLY A 612 11.80 2.09 -10.12
C GLY A 612 11.77 1.44 -8.73
N VAL A 613 11.53 2.22 -7.67
CA VAL A 613 11.53 1.75 -6.28
C VAL A 613 10.14 1.76 -5.65
N ASP A 614 9.90 0.86 -4.70
CA ASP A 614 8.60 0.70 -4.03
C ASP A 614 8.55 1.45 -2.70
N VAL A 615 8.25 2.75 -2.75
CA VAL A 615 8.21 3.63 -1.57
C VAL A 615 6.79 4.07 -1.28
N ASN A 616 6.31 3.80 -0.07
CA ASN A 616 5.07 4.36 0.45
C ASN A 616 5.37 5.45 1.50
N SER A 617 4.33 6.18 1.92
CA SER A 617 4.46 7.27 2.92
C SER A 617 5.04 6.80 4.26
N HIS A 618 4.73 5.58 4.70
CA HIS A 618 5.31 5.02 5.93
C HIS A 618 6.80 4.68 5.77
N LEU A 619 7.23 4.24 4.57
CA LEU A 619 8.63 3.99 4.26
C LEU A 619 9.39 5.32 4.18
N MET A 620 8.81 6.38 3.60
CA MET A 620 9.39 7.73 3.62
C MET A 620 9.69 8.19 5.05
N ARG A 621 8.71 8.07 5.96
CA ARG A 621 8.91 8.38 7.38
C ARG A 621 10.02 7.55 8.02
N SER A 622 10.14 6.29 7.59
CA SER A 622 11.17 5.37 8.10
C SER A 622 12.56 5.70 7.55
N TYR A 623 12.62 6.16 6.30
CA TYR A 623 13.82 6.66 5.66
C TYR A 623 14.33 7.92 6.36
N VAL A 624 13.49 8.92 6.63
CA VAL A 624 13.93 10.14 7.34
C VAL A 624 14.48 9.80 8.74
N GLY A 625 13.82 8.92 9.48
CA GLY A 625 14.35 8.48 10.78
C GLY A 625 15.65 7.68 10.67
N THR A 626 15.82 6.92 9.59
CA THR A 626 17.08 6.23 9.26
C THR A 626 18.19 7.24 9.02
N VAL A 627 17.99 8.20 8.11
CA VAL A 627 19.01 9.19 7.73
C VAL A 627 19.49 9.96 8.95
N ILE A 628 18.59 10.42 9.81
CA ILE A 628 18.95 11.13 11.05
C ILE A 628 19.90 10.28 11.92
N LEU A 629 19.61 9.00 12.08
CA LEU A 629 20.37 8.10 12.97
C LEU A 629 21.60 7.47 12.30
N ASP A 630 21.65 7.47 10.97
CA ASP A 630 22.82 7.07 10.20
C ASP A 630 23.88 8.18 10.22
N GLU A 631 23.45 9.46 10.16
CA GLU A 631 24.32 10.64 10.29
C GLU A 631 24.77 10.87 11.74
N ASP A 632 23.85 10.78 12.70
CA ASP A 632 24.16 10.84 14.13
C ASP A 632 23.38 9.78 14.93
N PRO A 633 24.01 8.65 15.30
CA PRO A 633 23.38 7.61 16.11
C PRO A 633 22.83 8.10 17.46
N ARG A 634 23.31 9.25 17.98
CA ARG A 634 22.91 9.85 19.26
C ARG A 634 21.65 10.72 19.13
N ALA A 635 21.25 11.11 17.91
CA ALA A 635 20.14 12.02 17.62
C ALA A 635 18.73 11.39 17.77
N VAL A 636 18.51 10.53 18.77
CA VAL A 636 17.22 9.86 19.02
C VAL A 636 16.12 10.86 19.33
N ALA A 637 16.42 11.87 20.15
CA ALA A 637 15.46 12.90 20.51
C ALA A 637 15.02 13.71 19.28
N LEU A 638 15.95 14.00 18.36
CA LEU A 638 15.63 14.63 17.09
C LEU A 638 14.73 13.74 16.24
N ALA A 639 15.10 12.47 16.03
CA ALA A 639 14.29 11.52 15.28
C ALA A 639 12.88 11.36 15.89
N GLN A 640 12.77 11.28 17.22
CA GLN A 640 11.50 11.20 17.94
C GLN A 640 10.61 12.43 17.67
N ARG A 641 11.16 13.66 17.82
CA ARG A 641 10.41 14.91 17.61
C ARG A 641 10.03 15.11 16.14
N VAL A 642 10.94 14.81 15.22
CA VAL A 642 10.69 14.89 13.76
C VAL A 642 9.55 13.94 13.37
N LEU A 643 9.57 12.70 13.86
CA LEU A 643 8.56 11.70 13.57
C LEU A 643 7.27 11.85 14.40
N GLY A 644 7.27 12.65 15.47
CA GLY A 644 6.10 12.81 16.35
C GLY A 644 5.74 11.52 17.09
N HIS A 645 6.74 10.79 17.57
CA HIS A 645 6.54 9.63 18.44
C HIS A 645 6.38 10.11 19.89
N GLN A 646 5.28 9.73 20.55
CA GLN A 646 5.04 10.09 21.95
C GLN A 646 6.07 9.46 22.90
N ASN A 647 6.56 8.26 22.57
CA ASN A 647 7.52 7.53 23.40
C ASN A 647 8.85 7.33 22.65
N ALA A 648 9.96 7.74 23.26
CA ALA A 648 11.31 7.52 22.76
C ALA A 648 11.64 6.03 22.59
N ALA A 649 11.12 5.17 23.47
CA ALA A 649 11.28 3.72 23.39
C ALA A 649 10.72 3.16 22.07
N THR A 650 9.68 3.77 21.51
CA THR A 650 9.13 3.38 20.20
C THR A 650 10.11 3.70 19.08
N THR A 651 10.74 4.88 19.11
CA THR A 651 11.81 5.23 18.16
C THR A 651 12.99 4.28 18.30
N LEU A 652 13.46 4.02 19.53
CA LEU A 652 14.56 3.10 19.79
C LEU A 652 14.27 1.69 19.26
N LYS A 653 13.08 1.14 19.53
CA LYS A 653 12.67 -0.20 19.06
C LYS A 653 12.66 -0.33 17.54
N PHE A 654 12.24 0.71 16.82
CA PHE A 654 12.17 0.65 15.36
C PHE A 654 13.55 0.75 14.68
N TYR A 655 14.48 1.50 15.27
CA TYR A 655 15.78 1.81 14.66
C TYR A 655 16.99 1.12 15.32
N ALA A 656 16.77 0.26 16.32
CA ALA A 656 17.84 -0.49 17.01
C ALA A 656 18.73 -1.29 16.04
N ALA A 657 18.13 -2.03 15.10
CA ALA A 657 18.89 -2.79 14.10
C ALA A 657 19.69 -1.90 13.13
N GLN A 658 19.17 -0.70 12.83
CA GLN A 658 19.79 0.25 11.91
C GLN A 658 21.09 0.84 12.48
N ARG A 659 21.12 1.07 13.80
CA ARG A 659 22.30 1.54 14.52
C ARG A 659 23.49 0.60 14.38
N GLY A 660 23.27 -0.70 14.20
CA GLY A 660 24.36 -1.64 13.90
C GLY A 660 25.11 -1.25 12.63
N ARG A 661 24.40 -0.85 11.56
CA ARG A 661 25.04 -0.43 10.30
C ARG A 661 25.83 0.87 10.45
N ALA A 662 25.21 1.89 11.05
CA ALA A 662 25.87 3.18 11.28
C ALA A 662 27.07 3.05 12.24
N ALA A 663 26.93 2.29 13.33
CA ALA A 663 28.01 2.01 14.27
C ALA A 663 29.16 1.24 13.60
N ASN A 664 28.86 0.24 12.77
CA ASN A 664 29.89 -0.51 12.04
C ASN A 664 30.63 0.37 11.03
N ARG A 665 29.92 1.28 10.32
CA ARG A 665 30.57 2.28 9.45
C ARG A 665 31.47 3.23 10.24
N ALA A 666 30.95 3.80 11.32
CA ALA A 666 31.71 4.70 12.19
C ALA A 666 32.94 4.02 12.80
N TYR A 667 32.83 2.75 13.18
CA TYR A 667 33.94 1.92 13.65
C TYR A 667 34.97 1.67 12.55
N ALA A 668 34.55 1.28 11.35
CA ALA A 668 35.45 1.10 10.22
C ALA A 668 36.23 2.39 9.90
N GLU A 669 35.57 3.55 9.89
CA GLU A 669 36.23 4.85 9.71
C GLU A 669 37.17 5.22 10.87
N LEU A 670 36.82 4.88 12.11
CA LEU A 670 37.68 5.06 13.28
C LEU A 670 38.99 4.27 13.11
N ILE A 671 38.89 2.98 12.75
CA ILE A 671 40.04 2.11 12.50
C ILE A 671 40.87 2.64 11.33
N GLU A 672 40.24 3.05 10.23
CA GLU A 672 40.94 3.57 9.06
C GLU A 672 41.67 4.89 9.35
N ARG A 673 41.06 5.78 10.15
CA ARG A 673 41.73 7.00 10.64
C ARG A 673 42.93 6.66 11.53
N ARG A 674 42.81 5.64 12.40
CA ARG A 674 43.92 5.18 13.26
C ARG A 674 45.07 4.60 12.42
N ARG A 675 44.76 3.76 11.42
CA ARG A 675 45.74 3.20 10.47
C ARG A 675 46.49 4.30 9.72
N ARG A 676 45.78 5.29 9.18
CA ARG A 676 46.39 6.44 8.48
C ARG A 676 47.37 7.20 9.37
N ARG A 677 46.97 7.54 10.61
CA ARG A 677 47.86 8.23 11.56
C ARG A 677 49.14 7.45 11.87
N LEU A 678 49.02 6.14 12.07
CA LEU A 678 50.18 5.29 12.37
C LEU A 678 51.13 5.14 11.17
N ARG A 679 50.61 5.08 9.94
CA ARG A 679 51.46 5.10 8.73
C ARG A 679 52.24 6.40 8.58
N THR A 680 51.58 7.55 8.77
CA THR A 680 52.24 8.85 8.68
C THR A 680 53.27 9.08 9.80
N SER A 681 53.17 8.36 10.91
CA SER A 681 54.14 8.43 12.03
C SER A 681 55.32 7.46 11.88
N LEU A 682 55.32 6.60 10.85
CA LEU A 682 56.41 5.67 10.53
C LEU A 682 57.25 6.17 9.33
N GLU A 683 56.74 7.16 8.59
CA GLU A 683 57.39 7.75 7.40
C GLU A 683 58.10 9.08 7.70
N GLY A 684 58.05 9.57 8.95
CA GLY A 684 58.79 10.73 9.45
C GLY A 684 59.47 10.40 10.77
#